data_AF-A0ABD5Z5J8-F1
#
_entry.id   AF-A0ABD5Z5J8-F1
#
_cell.length_a   1.000
_cell.length_b   1.000
_cell.length_c   1.000
_cell.angle_alpha   90.00
_cell.angle_beta   90.00
_cell.angle_gamma   90.00
#
_symmetry.space_group_name_H-M   'P 1'
#
loop_
_entity.id
_entity.type
_entity.pdbx_description
1 polymer ?
#
loop_
_entity_poly.entity_id
_entity_poly.type
_entity_poly.pdbx_seq_one_letter_code
_entity_poly.pdbx_strand_id
1 'polypeptide(L)'
;MARQTQLRSAILAALLVLSVFAGSIAFAGSAAAVQADGSSIDTDPADPNETATHKVVLELTGNEGGNALSDIYVNYSVDPAYNGSVANVTKEDVLRVGVDVDESGDIDQQAKDLKRVLHPHNGTLVFDFGGDTSLKDNESVIVVFNNTTNPTTGEYNVSVDVNTGSKFDPVNTTLKVGPNVTDYETNETEVTGYEPASDHDEIIDSAPPNPGQTATHHVAIATSSNEVGNSLSDIQVNYHADGSFDGSVQDVGIEDVKKVGFDIDGDGDIDVSTMDDLKSVTTTNVGETVTFDFGGNYGIKDDYGVIVVYSDVQNPTSPGNYTVQADINVQSTKNPRTGSLVLANYTFRNLTLHNYTALNATYNNTTVLNSTWNNTTIVNSTFTNVTQNRTVWTNVTVQNATLNNTTFYNTTWRNVSVVNETWCNQTWQNVTVTNTTWANGTACNVTWTDSTLRNATWNNTTIYNTSLVNVTWQNTSVVNSTLVNTTWNNTTVWNTTLNNTTVVNSTLVNTTWNNTTTTNVTVTNATLTNVTFQNVTLSNVTISNVTWTNVTITNETWENTSVTNATWSNATLANGTWENTSFYEFDLTDTTFENVTFDDSDVRDVTFEDTSLDEIAHDRSRLENFTVDDEDLDDGVVDDEKIKKEKKYIKKTNNGDGNS
;
A
#
# COMPACT_ATOMS: atom_id res chain seq x y z
N MET A 1 33.68 -7.86 17.71
CA MET A 1 32.68 -8.93 17.51
C MET A 1 31.25 -8.54 17.86
N ALA A 2 30.93 -7.27 18.19
CA ALA A 2 29.56 -6.82 18.51
C ALA A 2 28.98 -5.82 17.48
N ARG A 3 29.43 -5.87 16.21
CA ARG A 3 29.03 -4.91 15.16
C ARG A 3 28.56 -5.53 13.84
N GLN A 4 28.56 -6.86 13.72
CA GLN A 4 28.14 -7.57 12.49
C GLN A 4 26.73 -8.19 12.57
N THR A 5 26.05 -8.08 13.72
CA THR A 5 24.69 -8.62 13.93
C THR A 5 23.58 -7.67 13.48
N GLN A 6 23.90 -6.46 13.00
CA GLN A 6 22.90 -5.42 12.70
C GLN A 6 22.37 -5.40 11.25
N LEU A 7 22.87 -6.25 10.35
CA LEU A 7 22.44 -6.25 8.93
C LEU A 7 21.65 -7.50 8.49
N ARG A 8 21.52 -8.53 9.34
CA ARG A 8 20.93 -9.82 8.94
C ARG A 8 19.40 -9.91 9.05
N SER A 9 18.75 -9.01 9.78
CA SER A 9 17.34 -9.19 10.20
C SER A 9 16.27 -8.59 9.27
N ALA A 10 16.63 -7.95 8.16
CA ALA A 10 15.65 -7.26 7.29
C ALA A 10 15.32 -7.99 5.97
N ILE A 11 16.14 -8.96 5.56
CA ILE A 11 16.02 -9.61 4.24
C ILE A 11 15.44 -11.04 4.36
N LEU A 12 15.53 -11.69 5.52
CA LEU A 12 15.14 -13.10 5.67
C LEU A 12 13.63 -13.33 5.87
N ALA A 13 12.86 -12.34 6.31
CA ALA A 13 11.42 -12.49 6.59
C ALA A 13 10.50 -12.56 5.34
N ALA A 14 11.08 -12.65 4.14
CA ALA A 14 10.33 -12.74 2.87
C ALA A 14 10.52 -14.08 2.13
N LEU A 15 11.32 -15.01 2.67
CA LEU A 15 11.73 -16.24 1.98
C LEU A 15 11.66 -17.44 2.91
N LEU A 16 10.53 -18.16 2.92
CA LEU A 16 10.25 -19.59 3.16
C LEU A 16 8.74 -19.72 3.53
N VAL A 17 7.88 -20.64 3.06
CA VAL A 17 7.95 -22.11 2.91
C VAL A 17 6.94 -22.64 1.85
N LEU A 18 7.27 -23.75 1.18
CA LEU A 18 6.45 -24.54 0.23
C LEU A 18 5.22 -25.26 0.85
N SER A 19 4.12 -25.40 0.09
CA SER A 19 3.74 -26.65 -0.60
C SER A 19 2.23 -26.84 -0.93
N VAL A 20 1.98 -27.36 -2.15
CA VAL A 20 0.92 -28.31 -2.59
C VAL A 20 -0.27 -27.83 -3.48
N PHE A 21 -0.29 -28.46 -4.68
CA PHE A 21 -1.39 -28.83 -5.63
C PHE A 21 -1.72 -27.96 -6.88
N ALA A 22 -1.11 -28.40 -7.99
CA ALA A 22 -1.68 -28.75 -9.31
C ALA A 22 -2.40 -27.69 -10.19
N GLY A 23 -1.88 -27.52 -11.40
CA GLY A 23 -2.69 -27.03 -12.53
C GLY A 23 -1.91 -26.50 -13.72
N SER A 24 -1.30 -27.39 -14.50
CA SER A 24 -0.73 -27.17 -15.84
C SER A 24 -1.48 -26.15 -16.71
N ILE A 25 -0.80 -25.10 -17.22
CA ILE A 25 -1.04 -24.54 -18.57
C ILE A 25 0.25 -23.95 -19.14
N ALA A 26 0.75 -24.53 -20.23
CA ALA A 26 1.83 -24.01 -21.05
C ALA A 26 1.33 -22.85 -21.94
N PHE A 27 2.16 -21.83 -22.18
CA PHE A 27 2.17 -21.15 -23.48
C PHE A 27 3.58 -20.65 -23.84
N ALA A 28 4.03 -21.11 -25.01
CA ALA A 28 5.31 -20.80 -25.64
C ALA A 28 5.32 -19.41 -26.28
N GLY A 29 6.49 -18.77 -26.27
CA GLY A 29 6.76 -17.54 -27.02
C GLY A 29 8.26 -17.27 -27.10
N SER A 30 8.86 -17.64 -28.23
CA SER A 30 10.27 -17.61 -28.57
C SER A 30 10.94 -16.22 -28.51
N ALA A 31 12.18 -16.16 -28.02
CA ALA A 31 13.27 -15.42 -28.65
C ALA A 31 14.61 -16.06 -28.26
N ALA A 32 15.35 -16.54 -29.27
CA ALA A 32 16.68 -17.11 -29.10
C ALA A 32 17.72 -15.99 -28.91
N ALA A 33 18.55 -16.09 -27.87
CA ALA A 33 19.89 -15.54 -27.87
C ALA A 33 20.75 -16.25 -26.81
N VAL A 34 21.74 -17.01 -27.30
CA VAL A 34 23.03 -17.36 -26.69
C VAL A 34 23.01 -17.92 -25.27
N GLN A 35 23.27 -19.23 -25.20
CA GLN A 35 23.68 -19.99 -24.02
C GLN A 35 24.81 -19.24 -23.28
N ALA A 36 24.51 -18.66 -22.11
CA ALA A 36 25.49 -18.15 -21.17
C ALA A 36 25.60 -19.19 -20.05
N ASP A 37 26.82 -19.68 -19.77
CA ASP A 37 27.11 -20.35 -18.49
C ASP A 37 26.63 -19.43 -17.37
N GLY A 38 25.80 -19.88 -16.45
CA GLY A 38 25.16 -19.06 -15.41
C GLY A 38 26.08 -18.53 -14.32
N SER A 39 27.40 -18.44 -14.58
CA SER A 39 28.35 -17.76 -13.71
C SER A 39 28.17 -16.24 -13.74
N SER A 40 27.96 -15.62 -12.59
CA SER A 40 27.67 -14.19 -12.46
C SER A 40 28.54 -13.47 -11.44
N ILE A 41 28.59 -12.14 -11.54
CA ILE A 41 29.07 -11.27 -10.48
C ILE A 41 28.17 -10.06 -10.34
N ASP A 42 27.76 -9.81 -9.09
CA ASP A 42 26.87 -8.70 -8.74
C ASP A 42 27.43 -7.91 -7.56
N THR A 43 27.00 -6.65 -7.42
CA THR A 43 27.43 -5.74 -6.34
C THR A 43 26.25 -5.06 -5.66
N ASP A 44 26.29 -4.96 -4.34
CA ASP A 44 25.32 -4.24 -3.50
C ASP A 44 26.02 -3.39 -2.41
N PRO A 45 25.85 -2.05 -2.40
CA PRO A 45 25.15 -1.27 -3.42
C PRO A 45 25.88 -1.25 -4.77
N ALA A 46 25.16 -1.00 -5.87
CA ALA A 46 25.74 -0.79 -7.20
C ALA A 46 26.17 0.67 -7.48
N ASP A 47 26.27 1.48 -6.43
CA ASP A 47 26.68 2.89 -6.52
C ASP A 47 28.17 3.04 -6.89
N PRO A 48 28.52 3.98 -7.78
CA PRO A 48 29.90 4.15 -8.24
C PRO A 48 30.79 4.75 -7.15
N ASN A 49 32.01 4.18 -7.00
CA ASN A 49 33.02 4.57 -6.00
C ASN A 49 32.63 4.35 -4.54
N GLU A 50 31.52 3.66 -4.26
CA GLU A 50 31.12 3.28 -2.91
C GLU A 50 31.72 1.93 -2.50
N THR A 51 31.81 1.70 -1.18
CA THR A 51 32.17 0.38 -0.66
C THR A 51 30.96 -0.54 -0.73
N ALA A 52 31.13 -1.72 -1.34
CA ALA A 52 30.07 -2.65 -1.65
C ALA A 52 30.40 -4.11 -1.29
N THR A 53 29.33 -4.89 -1.24
CA THR A 53 29.31 -6.35 -1.13
C THR A 53 29.29 -6.92 -2.53
N HIS A 54 30.19 -7.85 -2.86
CA HIS A 54 30.15 -8.55 -4.14
C HIS A 54 29.68 -9.99 -3.92
N LYS A 55 28.76 -10.47 -4.77
CA LYS A 55 28.35 -11.88 -4.88
C LYS A 55 28.90 -12.43 -6.18
N VAL A 56 29.68 -13.50 -6.10
CA VAL A 56 30.17 -14.24 -7.27
C VAL A 56 29.53 -15.62 -7.24
N VAL A 57 28.95 -16.01 -8.38
CA VAL A 57 28.40 -17.35 -8.61
C VAL A 57 29.21 -17.99 -9.73
N LEU A 58 29.71 -19.21 -9.51
CA LEU A 58 30.39 -20.02 -10.52
C LEU A 58 29.64 -21.34 -10.70
N GLU A 59 29.04 -21.53 -11.87
CA GLU A 59 28.45 -22.83 -12.23
C GLU A 59 29.56 -23.84 -12.55
N LEU A 60 29.49 -25.02 -11.94
CA LEU A 60 30.44 -26.10 -12.19
C LEU A 60 29.96 -26.95 -13.37
N THR A 61 30.80 -27.07 -14.38
CA THR A 61 30.57 -27.93 -15.53
C THR A 61 31.20 -29.31 -15.30
N GLY A 62 30.93 -30.29 -16.17
CA GLY A 62 31.27 -31.71 -15.97
C GLY A 62 32.77 -32.10 -15.83
N ASN A 63 33.67 -31.16 -15.55
CA ASN A 63 35.10 -31.38 -15.27
C ASN A 63 35.51 -31.06 -13.82
N GLU A 64 34.65 -30.40 -13.04
CA GLU A 64 34.94 -29.99 -11.65
C GLU A 64 34.47 -31.02 -10.62
N GLY A 65 33.48 -31.85 -10.97
CA GLY A 65 32.92 -32.87 -10.08
C GLY A 65 33.92 -33.94 -9.67
N GLY A 66 33.99 -34.17 -8.36
CA GLY A 66 34.87 -35.14 -7.73
C GLY A 66 36.18 -34.56 -7.18
N ASN A 67 36.41 -33.25 -7.31
CA ASN A 67 37.51 -32.55 -6.65
C ASN A 67 37.03 -31.86 -5.36
N ALA A 68 37.96 -31.56 -4.46
CA ALA A 68 37.68 -30.71 -3.30
C ALA A 68 37.95 -29.24 -3.64
N LEU A 69 37.14 -28.33 -3.08
CA LEU A 69 37.34 -26.88 -3.20
C LEU A 69 38.67 -26.48 -2.55
N SER A 70 39.58 -25.99 -3.36
CA SER A 70 40.96 -25.62 -3.03
C SER A 70 41.19 -24.13 -3.13
N ASP A 71 40.63 -23.45 -4.13
CA ASP A 71 40.57 -22.00 -4.19
C ASP A 71 39.41 -21.46 -5.03
N ILE A 72 39.09 -20.18 -4.86
CA ILE A 72 38.23 -19.39 -5.76
C ILE A 72 39.04 -18.15 -6.18
N TYR A 73 39.04 -17.85 -7.47
CA TYR A 73 39.81 -16.77 -8.06
C TYR A 73 38.87 -15.75 -8.73
N VAL A 74 39.06 -14.47 -8.40
CA VAL A 74 38.27 -13.36 -8.95
C VAL A 74 39.21 -12.26 -9.42
N ASN A 75 39.18 -11.94 -10.72
CA ASN A 75 40.10 -11.01 -11.35
C ASN A 75 39.37 -9.90 -12.11
N TYR A 76 39.35 -8.72 -11.48
CA TYR A 76 38.80 -7.49 -12.04
C TYR A 76 39.78 -6.79 -13.01
N SER A 77 41.07 -7.14 -12.96
CA SER A 77 42.10 -6.52 -13.80
C SER A 77 42.06 -6.94 -15.27
N VAL A 78 41.18 -7.89 -15.63
CA VAL A 78 40.97 -8.29 -17.03
C VAL A 78 40.37 -7.17 -17.87
N ASP A 79 39.64 -6.24 -17.25
CA ASP A 79 39.15 -5.04 -17.90
C ASP A 79 40.05 -3.84 -17.61
N PRO A 80 40.77 -3.28 -18.61
CA PRO A 80 41.66 -2.14 -18.40
C PRO A 80 40.95 -0.85 -17.95
N ALA A 81 39.62 -0.77 -18.12
CA ALA A 81 38.82 0.38 -17.70
C ALA A 81 38.36 0.28 -16.24
N TYR A 82 38.50 -0.89 -15.59
CA TYR A 82 38.13 -1.07 -14.20
C TYR A 82 39.02 -0.23 -13.29
N ASN A 83 38.39 0.72 -12.57
CA ASN A 83 39.05 1.65 -11.65
C ASN A 83 38.57 1.51 -10.19
N GLY A 84 37.89 0.41 -9.87
CA GLY A 84 37.52 0.03 -8.49
C GLY A 84 38.70 -0.57 -7.71
N SER A 85 38.46 -1.03 -6.49
CA SER A 85 39.49 -1.59 -5.62
C SER A 85 39.02 -2.75 -4.76
N VAL A 86 39.78 -3.85 -4.76
CA VAL A 86 39.59 -5.00 -3.85
C VAL A 86 40.70 -5.12 -2.81
N ALA A 87 41.60 -4.13 -2.70
CA ALA A 87 42.81 -4.24 -1.88
C ALA A 87 42.54 -4.37 -0.36
N ASN A 88 41.33 -4.04 0.08
CA ASN A 88 40.94 -4.07 1.48
C ASN A 88 40.20 -5.36 1.86
N VAL A 89 39.93 -6.26 0.92
CA VAL A 89 39.17 -7.50 1.19
C VAL A 89 40.05 -8.48 1.97
N THR A 90 39.71 -8.73 3.21
CA THR A 90 40.38 -9.69 4.09
C THR A 90 39.55 -10.97 4.26
N LYS A 91 40.09 -11.96 4.98
CA LYS A 91 39.33 -13.18 5.30
C LYS A 91 38.07 -12.85 6.10
N GLU A 92 38.15 -11.88 6.99
CA GLU A 92 37.07 -11.42 7.86
C GLU A 92 35.95 -10.70 7.10
N ASP A 93 36.21 -10.27 5.86
CA ASP A 93 35.22 -9.64 4.98
C ASP A 93 34.41 -10.65 4.15
N VAL A 94 34.78 -11.94 4.17
CA VAL A 94 34.00 -13.00 3.52
C VAL A 94 32.78 -13.32 4.38
N LEU A 95 31.59 -13.01 3.86
CA LEU A 95 30.33 -13.16 4.57
C LEU A 95 29.81 -14.59 4.55
N ARG A 96 29.90 -15.23 3.38
CA ARG A 96 29.51 -16.63 3.17
C ARG A 96 30.20 -17.17 1.93
N VAL A 97 30.53 -18.45 1.99
CA VAL A 97 31.11 -19.18 0.85
C VAL A 97 30.74 -20.64 0.95
N GLY A 98 30.36 -21.25 -0.16
CA GLY A 98 29.91 -22.62 -0.19
C GLY A 98 29.34 -23.03 -1.53
N VAL A 99 28.64 -24.16 -1.52
CA VAL A 99 28.09 -24.81 -2.71
C VAL A 99 26.57 -24.76 -2.66
N ASP A 100 25.98 -24.33 -3.76
CA ASP A 100 24.57 -24.47 -4.14
C ASP A 100 24.43 -25.80 -4.89
N VAL A 101 23.67 -26.73 -4.30
CA VAL A 101 23.54 -28.12 -4.75
C VAL A 101 22.25 -28.31 -5.57
N ASP A 102 21.28 -27.41 -5.46
CA ASP A 102 19.96 -27.54 -6.08
C ASP A 102 19.60 -26.42 -7.08
N GLU A 103 20.55 -25.54 -7.40
CA GLU A 103 20.40 -24.39 -8.31
C GLU A 103 19.38 -23.36 -7.80
N SER A 104 19.13 -23.31 -6.49
CA SER A 104 18.23 -22.32 -5.87
C SER A 104 18.82 -20.91 -5.82
N GLY A 105 20.13 -20.77 -6.00
CA GLY A 105 20.87 -19.52 -5.87
C GLY A 105 21.34 -19.23 -4.43
N ASP A 106 21.09 -20.15 -3.51
CA ASP A 106 21.50 -20.13 -2.10
C ASP A 106 22.56 -21.21 -1.78
N ILE A 107 23.26 -21.06 -0.65
CA ILE A 107 24.32 -22.01 -0.25
C ILE A 107 23.72 -23.13 0.61
N ASP A 108 23.64 -24.34 0.06
CA ASP A 108 23.26 -25.55 0.79
C ASP A 108 24.40 -26.10 1.66
N GLN A 109 25.63 -26.01 1.14
CA GLN A 109 26.81 -26.55 1.80
C GLN A 109 27.85 -25.45 2.06
N GLN A 110 27.93 -24.99 3.30
CA GLN A 110 28.94 -24.02 3.74
C GLN A 110 30.38 -24.59 3.68
N ALA A 111 31.30 -23.86 3.06
CA ALA A 111 32.73 -24.15 3.08
C ALA A 111 33.38 -23.54 4.33
N LYS A 112 33.69 -24.38 5.32
CA LYS A 112 34.14 -23.96 6.66
C LYS A 112 35.66 -23.78 6.78
N ASP A 113 36.41 -24.13 5.75
CA ASP A 113 37.85 -24.32 5.74
C ASP A 113 38.60 -23.23 4.96
N LEU A 114 37.97 -22.07 4.70
CA LEU A 114 38.65 -20.90 4.15
C LEU A 114 39.87 -20.57 5.02
N LYS A 115 41.08 -20.67 4.47
CA LYS A 115 42.33 -20.41 5.18
C LYS A 115 42.63 -18.92 5.22
N ARG A 116 42.60 -18.26 4.06
CA ARG A 116 42.99 -16.85 3.87
C ARG A 116 42.48 -16.29 2.53
N VAL A 117 42.54 -14.96 2.40
CA VAL A 117 42.35 -14.23 1.15
C VAL A 117 43.70 -13.64 0.72
N LEU A 118 44.09 -13.86 -0.54
CA LEU A 118 45.35 -13.41 -1.13
C LEU A 118 45.10 -12.39 -2.25
N HIS A 119 46.06 -11.47 -2.42
CA HIS A 119 46.06 -10.45 -3.47
C HIS A 119 47.30 -10.61 -4.35
N PRO A 120 47.34 -11.58 -5.27
CA PRO A 120 48.53 -11.87 -6.07
C PRO A 120 48.94 -10.69 -6.96
N HIS A 121 47.95 -9.93 -7.44
CA HIS A 121 48.11 -8.72 -8.24
C HIS A 121 47.05 -7.68 -7.85
N ASN A 122 47.26 -6.42 -8.26
CA ASN A 122 46.27 -5.36 -8.02
C ASN A 122 44.99 -5.66 -8.81
N GLY A 123 43.84 -5.70 -8.13
CA GLY A 123 42.56 -6.06 -8.77
C GLY A 123 42.25 -7.56 -8.83
N THR A 124 42.98 -8.39 -8.10
CA THR A 124 42.75 -9.85 -8.05
C THR A 124 42.60 -10.35 -6.62
N LEU A 125 41.64 -11.24 -6.39
CA LEU A 125 41.40 -11.95 -5.14
C LEU A 125 41.55 -13.46 -5.35
N VAL A 126 42.17 -14.13 -4.38
CA VAL A 126 42.20 -15.59 -4.29
C VAL A 126 41.77 -16.00 -2.89
N PHE A 127 40.67 -16.75 -2.81
CA PHE A 127 40.16 -17.35 -1.58
C PHE A 127 40.75 -18.76 -1.46
N ASP A 128 41.69 -18.99 -0.54
CA ASP A 128 42.47 -20.25 -0.39
C ASP A 128 41.81 -21.17 0.65
N PHE A 129 41.50 -22.42 0.31
CA PHE A 129 40.73 -23.39 1.12
C PHE A 129 41.55 -24.62 1.58
N GLY A 130 41.01 -25.34 2.56
CA GLY A 130 41.50 -26.60 3.12
C GLY A 130 41.42 -27.80 2.19
N GLY A 131 40.39 -27.85 1.35
CA GLY A 131 39.99 -29.02 0.61
C GLY A 131 38.95 -29.89 1.35
N ASP A 132 38.20 -29.33 2.29
CA ASP A 132 37.22 -30.09 3.09
C ASP A 132 35.83 -30.16 2.43
N THR A 133 35.55 -29.28 1.46
CA THR A 133 34.28 -29.24 0.71
C THR A 133 34.42 -29.99 -0.62
N SER A 134 33.59 -31.02 -0.83
CA SER A 134 33.56 -31.77 -2.09
C SER A 134 32.67 -31.07 -3.11
N LEU A 135 33.09 -31.01 -4.37
CA LEU A 135 32.30 -30.46 -5.47
C LEU A 135 31.74 -31.58 -6.36
N LYS A 136 30.52 -31.43 -6.90
CA LYS A 136 29.94 -32.29 -7.93
C LYS A 136 29.60 -31.49 -9.20
N ASP A 137 29.38 -32.22 -10.29
CA ASP A 137 28.93 -31.63 -11.55
C ASP A 137 27.52 -31.02 -11.37
N ASN A 138 27.27 -29.89 -12.04
CA ASN A 138 26.00 -29.14 -11.99
C ASN A 138 25.66 -28.54 -10.62
N GLU A 139 26.65 -28.37 -9.74
CA GLU A 139 26.52 -27.53 -8.55
C GLU A 139 27.08 -26.13 -8.85
N SER A 140 26.75 -25.11 -8.06
CA SER A 140 27.35 -23.78 -8.17
C SER A 140 28.16 -23.43 -6.93
N VAL A 141 29.31 -22.78 -7.11
CA VAL A 141 30.10 -22.24 -6.00
C VAL A 141 29.77 -20.77 -5.84
N ILE A 142 29.35 -20.37 -4.64
CA ILE A 142 28.99 -18.99 -4.33
C ILE A 142 29.98 -18.45 -3.31
N VAL A 143 30.53 -17.25 -3.56
CA VAL A 143 31.30 -16.48 -2.58
C VAL A 143 30.76 -15.05 -2.48
N VAL A 144 30.49 -14.61 -1.25
CA VAL A 144 30.00 -13.27 -0.95
C VAL A 144 30.96 -12.57 -0.01
N PHE A 145 31.44 -11.40 -0.38
CA PHE A 145 32.47 -10.67 0.37
C PHE A 145 32.28 -9.15 0.32
N ASN A 146 32.62 -8.50 1.43
CA ASN A 146 32.53 -7.05 1.61
C ASN A 146 33.83 -6.34 1.28
N ASN A 147 33.80 -5.01 1.44
CA ASN A 147 34.97 -4.14 1.45
C ASN A 147 35.64 -3.98 0.09
N THR A 148 34.86 -4.17 -0.98
CA THR A 148 35.24 -3.83 -2.36
C THR A 148 34.76 -2.43 -2.68
N THR A 149 35.61 -1.57 -3.25
CA THR A 149 35.21 -0.26 -3.77
C THR A 149 34.80 -0.40 -5.23
N ASN A 150 33.56 -0.04 -5.55
CA ASN A 150 33.05 -0.08 -6.92
C ASN A 150 33.84 0.84 -7.86
N PRO A 151 34.01 0.47 -9.14
CA PRO A 151 34.48 1.38 -10.17
C PRO A 151 33.49 2.54 -10.40
N THR A 152 33.83 3.43 -11.32
CA THR A 152 32.87 4.41 -11.86
C THR A 152 31.70 3.71 -12.58
N THR A 153 30.64 4.45 -12.92
CA THR A 153 29.49 3.89 -13.65
C THR A 153 29.90 3.24 -14.97
N GLY A 154 29.47 1.99 -15.19
CA GLY A 154 29.78 1.22 -16.39
C GLY A 154 29.50 -0.28 -16.26
N GLU A 155 29.80 -1.02 -17.31
CA GLU A 155 29.84 -2.49 -17.33
C GLU A 155 31.32 -2.90 -17.48
N TYR A 156 31.77 -3.84 -16.64
CA TYR A 156 33.18 -4.23 -16.54
C TYR A 156 33.33 -5.74 -16.61
N ASN A 157 34.25 -6.22 -17.44
CA ASN A 157 34.54 -7.65 -17.49
C ASN A 157 35.29 -8.09 -16.22
N VAL A 158 34.84 -9.17 -15.60
CA VAL A 158 35.50 -9.80 -14.45
C VAL A 158 35.68 -11.28 -14.76
N SER A 159 36.90 -11.78 -14.58
CA SER A 159 37.22 -13.19 -14.78
C SER A 159 37.13 -13.93 -13.46
N VAL A 160 36.40 -15.04 -13.42
CA VAL A 160 36.17 -15.87 -12.23
C VAL A 160 36.56 -17.31 -12.52
N ASP A 161 37.14 -18.00 -11.53
CA ASP A 161 37.59 -19.38 -11.64
C ASP A 161 37.53 -20.10 -10.29
N VAL A 162 37.43 -21.43 -10.32
CA VAL A 162 37.42 -22.32 -9.14
C VAL A 162 38.51 -23.38 -9.31
N ASN A 163 39.30 -23.61 -8.25
CA ASN A 163 40.42 -24.55 -8.23
C ASN A 163 41.50 -24.23 -9.28
N THR A 164 42.13 -23.07 -9.15
CA THR A 164 43.21 -22.59 -10.02
C THR A 164 44.35 -23.59 -10.08
N GLY A 165 44.54 -24.21 -11.24
CA GLY A 165 45.44 -25.34 -11.46
C GLY A 165 44.74 -26.62 -11.91
N SER A 166 43.41 -26.64 -11.92
CA SER A 166 42.60 -27.59 -12.68
C SER A 166 42.77 -27.36 -14.20
N LYS A 167 42.16 -28.21 -15.03
CA LYS A 167 42.17 -28.03 -16.50
C LYS A 167 41.14 -27.01 -16.99
N PHE A 168 40.46 -26.33 -16.08
CA PHE A 168 39.38 -25.41 -16.41
C PHE A 168 39.93 -24.04 -16.85
N ASP A 169 39.24 -23.42 -17.80
CA ASP A 169 39.56 -22.09 -18.29
C ASP A 169 38.70 -21.07 -17.52
N PRO A 170 39.26 -19.95 -17.03
CA PRO A 170 38.49 -18.93 -16.33
C PRO A 170 37.28 -18.43 -17.13
N VAL A 171 36.14 -18.23 -16.45
CA VAL A 171 34.91 -17.70 -17.04
C VAL A 171 34.93 -16.18 -16.95
N ASN A 172 34.56 -15.49 -18.02
CA ASN A 172 34.38 -14.03 -18.00
C ASN A 172 32.91 -13.69 -17.79
N THR A 173 32.62 -12.95 -16.74
CA THR A 173 31.31 -12.40 -16.40
C THR A 173 31.34 -10.86 -16.40
N THR A 174 30.19 -10.21 -16.27
CA THR A 174 30.06 -8.76 -16.39
C THR A 174 29.55 -8.14 -15.08
N LEU A 175 30.37 -7.32 -14.44
CA LEU A 175 29.97 -6.47 -13.31
C LEU A 175 29.33 -5.17 -13.81
N LYS A 176 28.12 -4.86 -13.35
CA LYS A 176 27.42 -3.60 -13.70
C LYS A 176 27.37 -2.65 -12.50
N VAL A 177 27.72 -1.38 -12.72
CA VAL A 177 27.74 -0.33 -11.69
C VAL A 177 27.03 0.93 -12.20
N GLY A 178 26.06 1.46 -11.44
CA GLY A 178 25.35 2.70 -11.77
C GLY A 178 23.87 2.76 -11.37
N PRO A 179 23.23 3.94 -11.51
CA PRO A 179 21.88 4.23 -10.98
C PRO A 179 20.72 3.53 -11.70
N ASN A 180 21.01 2.72 -12.73
CA ASN A 180 20.03 1.96 -13.52
C ASN A 180 20.38 0.46 -13.57
N VAL A 181 21.28 -0.01 -12.72
CA VAL A 181 21.50 -1.44 -12.54
C VAL A 181 20.33 -1.96 -11.70
N THR A 182 19.43 -2.67 -12.36
CA THR A 182 18.27 -3.32 -11.73
C THR A 182 18.75 -4.45 -10.85
N ASP A 183 18.43 -4.41 -9.56
CA ASP A 183 18.45 -5.60 -8.71
C ASP A 183 17.55 -6.68 -9.33
N TYR A 184 18.17 -7.81 -9.66
CA TYR A 184 17.68 -9.17 -9.90
C TYR A 184 16.32 -9.36 -10.60
N GLU A 185 16.38 -10.07 -11.73
CA GLU A 185 15.31 -10.99 -12.15
C GLU A 185 15.08 -12.03 -11.03
N THR A 186 14.06 -11.84 -10.21
CA THR A 186 13.45 -12.97 -9.48
C THR A 186 12.25 -13.44 -10.29
N ASN A 187 12.49 -14.44 -11.15
CA ASN A 187 11.40 -15.28 -11.65
C ASN A 187 10.78 -16.01 -10.45
N GLU A 188 9.46 -15.92 -10.34
CA GLU A 188 8.56 -16.73 -9.50
C GLU A 188 8.94 -16.91 -8.02
N THR A 189 8.32 -16.12 -7.14
CA THR A 189 8.06 -16.57 -5.76
C THR A 189 6.67 -16.12 -5.33
N GLU A 190 5.75 -17.08 -5.20
CA GLU A 190 4.56 -16.95 -4.35
C GLU A 190 5.03 -16.65 -2.92
N VAL A 191 4.63 -15.50 -2.38
CA VAL A 191 4.85 -15.17 -0.96
C VAL A 191 3.61 -15.60 -0.19
N THR A 192 3.68 -16.75 0.48
CA THR A 192 2.65 -17.21 1.41
C THR A 192 3.08 -16.97 2.84
N GLY A 193 2.27 -16.22 3.59
CA GLY A 193 2.12 -16.39 5.04
C GLY A 193 3.25 -15.86 5.93
N TYR A 194 2.85 -15.34 7.08
CA TYR A 194 3.71 -14.97 8.20
C TYR A 194 3.97 -16.22 9.05
N GLU A 195 5.24 -16.60 9.28
CA GLU A 195 5.62 -17.58 10.31
C GLU A 195 6.30 -16.88 11.50
N PRO A 196 5.93 -17.21 12.75
CA PRO A 196 6.63 -16.75 13.95
C PRO A 196 7.94 -17.52 14.15
N ALA A 197 8.88 -16.91 14.90
CA ALA A 197 10.27 -17.32 15.10
C ALA A 197 10.46 -18.84 15.32
N SER A 198 10.76 -19.57 14.25
CA SER A 198 10.94 -21.03 14.23
C SER A 198 12.39 -21.46 14.50
N ASP A 199 13.35 -20.55 14.42
CA ASP A 199 14.76 -20.92 14.46
C ASP A 199 15.40 -20.30 15.73
N HIS A 200 16.19 -21.08 16.45
CA HIS A 200 16.91 -20.69 17.69
C HIS A 200 17.79 -19.41 17.62
N ASP A 201 17.84 -18.74 16.48
CA ASP A 201 18.55 -17.48 16.24
C ASP A 201 17.73 -16.22 16.59
N GLU A 202 16.40 -16.30 16.68
CA GLU A 202 15.54 -15.18 17.06
C GLU A 202 14.98 -15.33 18.47
N ILE A 203 15.45 -14.48 19.39
CA ILE A 203 15.10 -14.56 20.82
C ILE A 203 13.66 -14.12 21.10
N ILE A 204 13.10 -13.21 20.30
CA ILE A 204 11.74 -12.69 20.53
C ILE A 204 11.08 -12.15 19.25
N ASP A 205 9.78 -12.42 19.10
CA ASP A 205 8.88 -11.74 18.14
C ASP A 205 7.57 -11.28 18.78
N SER A 206 6.70 -10.60 18.00
CA SER A 206 5.34 -10.29 18.44
C SER A 206 4.30 -10.39 17.32
N ALA A 207 3.12 -10.90 17.66
CA ALA A 207 1.96 -11.03 16.78
C ALA A 207 0.71 -10.37 17.40
N PRO A 208 0.18 -9.27 16.82
CA PRO A 208 0.68 -8.57 15.64
C PRO A 208 1.95 -7.74 15.91
N PRO A 209 2.85 -7.54 14.93
CA PRO A 209 4.11 -6.79 15.09
C PRO A 209 3.92 -5.26 15.01
N ASN A 210 2.73 -4.77 15.37
CA ASN A 210 2.33 -3.39 15.20
C ASN A 210 2.64 -2.55 16.46
N PRO A 211 3.20 -1.33 16.30
CA PRO A 211 3.35 -0.40 17.41
C PRO A 211 2.05 -0.09 18.15
N GLY A 212 2.09 -0.06 19.48
CA GLY A 212 0.98 0.29 20.38
C GLY A 212 -0.15 -0.74 20.49
N GLN A 213 -0.07 -1.85 19.75
CA GLN A 213 -1.06 -2.94 19.82
C GLN A 213 -0.75 -3.91 20.96
N THR A 214 -1.80 -4.49 21.53
CA THR A 214 -1.67 -5.68 22.37
C THR A 214 -1.37 -6.89 21.48
N ALA A 215 -0.33 -7.63 21.82
CA ALA A 215 0.24 -8.70 21.02
C ALA A 215 0.57 -9.93 21.86
N THR A 216 0.67 -11.06 21.17
CA THR A 216 1.27 -12.29 21.69
C THR A 216 2.75 -12.29 21.36
N HIS A 217 3.59 -12.50 22.36
CA HIS A 217 5.05 -12.55 22.18
C HIS A 217 5.50 -14.01 22.19
N HIS A 218 6.37 -14.36 21.24
CA HIS A 218 7.07 -15.63 21.17
C HIS A 218 8.50 -15.41 21.65
N VAL A 219 8.96 -16.16 22.66
CA VAL A 219 10.34 -16.06 23.14
C VAL A 219 11.00 -17.43 23.06
N ALA A 220 12.11 -17.52 22.35
CA ALA A 220 12.90 -18.74 22.19
C ALA A 220 14.32 -18.53 22.72
N ILE A 221 14.81 -19.43 23.57
CA ILE A 221 16.09 -19.27 24.26
C ILE A 221 16.89 -20.57 24.16
N ALA A 222 18.06 -20.53 23.53
CA ALA A 222 18.98 -21.66 23.54
C ALA A 222 19.57 -21.90 24.94
N THR A 223 19.58 -23.15 25.39
CA THR A 223 20.28 -23.56 26.62
C THR A 223 21.79 -23.41 26.44
N SER A 224 22.52 -23.19 27.54
CA SER A 224 23.98 -23.12 27.56
C SER A 224 24.53 -24.07 28.61
N SER A 225 25.83 -24.35 28.53
CA SER A 225 26.56 -25.19 29.50
C SER A 225 26.38 -24.81 30.98
N ASN A 226 25.93 -23.59 31.29
CA ASN A 226 25.65 -23.15 32.66
C ASN A 226 24.29 -23.63 33.19
N GLU A 227 23.30 -23.85 32.32
CA GLU A 227 21.97 -24.33 32.71
C GLU A 227 21.88 -25.87 32.67
N VAL A 228 22.67 -26.52 31.80
CA VAL A 228 22.65 -27.98 31.59
C VAL A 228 22.90 -28.75 32.90
N GLY A 229 22.02 -29.70 33.18
CA GLY A 229 22.07 -30.55 34.38
C GLY A 229 21.32 -29.99 35.59
N ASN A 230 20.80 -28.76 35.52
CA ASN A 230 19.88 -28.21 36.50
C ASN A 230 18.41 -28.48 36.11
N SER A 231 17.49 -28.35 37.07
CA SER A 231 16.06 -28.31 36.78
C SER A 231 15.62 -26.91 36.35
N LEU A 232 14.65 -26.80 35.45
CA LEU A 232 14.00 -25.53 35.08
C LEU A 232 13.23 -24.98 36.30
N SER A 233 13.68 -23.85 36.84
CA SER A 233 13.09 -23.16 37.98
C SER A 233 12.38 -21.87 37.59
N ASP A 234 12.92 -21.13 36.63
CA ASP A 234 12.37 -19.85 36.19
C ASP A 234 12.80 -19.49 34.76
N ILE A 235 11.96 -18.73 34.07
CA ILE A 235 12.29 -18.01 32.84
C ILE A 235 11.96 -16.54 33.07
N GLN A 236 12.88 -15.63 32.76
CA GLN A 236 12.65 -14.20 32.90
C GLN A 236 12.81 -13.51 31.55
N VAL A 237 11.84 -12.67 31.17
CA VAL A 237 11.87 -11.83 29.96
C VAL A 237 11.81 -10.36 30.38
N ASN A 238 12.90 -9.64 30.21
CA ASN A 238 13.07 -8.24 30.55
C ASN A 238 13.06 -7.37 29.28
N TYR A 239 11.99 -6.59 29.12
CA TYR A 239 11.80 -5.71 27.98
C TYR A 239 12.52 -4.37 28.10
N HIS A 240 12.96 -3.98 29.29
CA HIS A 240 13.54 -2.64 29.53
C HIS A 240 15.05 -2.69 29.80
N ALA A 241 15.74 -3.70 29.26
CA ALA A 241 17.16 -3.93 29.50
C ALA A 241 18.08 -2.75 29.15
N ASP A 242 17.72 -1.96 28.12
CA ASP A 242 18.47 -0.79 27.67
C ASP A 242 17.68 0.53 27.73
N GLY A 243 16.45 0.50 28.24
CA GLY A 243 15.57 1.67 28.31
C GLY A 243 14.80 1.99 27.02
N SER A 244 14.96 1.22 25.94
CA SER A 244 14.36 1.53 24.62
C SER A 244 12.87 1.23 24.54
N PHE A 245 12.40 0.20 25.24
CA PHE A 245 11.02 -0.28 25.18
C PHE A 245 10.08 0.62 25.98
N ASP A 246 9.09 1.22 25.31
CA ASP A 246 8.04 2.07 25.88
C ASP A 246 6.64 1.41 25.88
N GLY A 247 6.58 0.10 25.64
CA GLY A 247 5.38 -0.72 25.77
C GLY A 247 5.06 -1.11 27.22
N SER A 248 4.21 -2.12 27.41
CA SER A 248 3.85 -2.61 28.76
C SER A 248 3.59 -4.11 28.78
N VAL A 249 4.10 -4.82 29.80
CA VAL A 249 3.73 -6.22 30.10
C VAL A 249 2.90 -6.35 31.38
N GLN A 250 2.38 -5.25 31.93
CA GLN A 250 1.71 -5.25 33.24
C GLN A 250 0.50 -6.19 33.33
N ASP A 251 -0.17 -6.42 32.19
CA ASP A 251 -1.41 -7.17 32.09
C ASP A 251 -1.19 -8.67 31.83
N VAL A 252 0.08 -9.10 31.68
CA VAL A 252 0.44 -10.51 31.46
C VAL A 252 0.29 -11.32 32.75
N GLY A 253 -0.66 -12.25 32.76
CA GLY A 253 -0.88 -13.23 33.81
C GLY A 253 -0.68 -14.68 33.37
N ILE A 254 -0.90 -15.62 34.30
CA ILE A 254 -0.73 -17.06 34.02
C ILE A 254 -1.74 -17.59 32.98
N GLU A 255 -2.92 -16.97 32.88
CA GLU A 255 -3.96 -17.33 31.91
C GLU A 255 -3.60 -16.90 30.47
N ASP A 256 -2.65 -15.98 30.32
CA ASP A 256 -2.23 -15.44 29.02
C ASP A 256 -1.15 -16.29 28.36
N VAL A 257 -0.53 -17.22 29.11
CA VAL A 257 0.46 -18.17 28.61
C VAL A 257 -0.23 -19.20 27.72
N LYS A 258 0.18 -19.25 26.45
CA LYS A 258 -0.37 -20.15 25.43
C LYS A 258 0.37 -21.48 25.38
N LYS A 259 1.71 -21.45 25.39
CA LYS A 259 2.56 -22.63 25.40
C LYS A 259 3.90 -22.32 26.06
N VAL A 260 4.47 -23.30 26.77
CA VAL A 260 5.82 -23.22 27.33
C VAL A 260 6.44 -24.62 27.41
N GLY A 261 7.71 -24.75 27.06
CA GLY A 261 8.34 -26.08 26.94
C GLY A 261 9.71 -26.07 26.27
N PHE A 262 10.22 -27.29 26.05
CA PHE A 262 11.47 -27.52 25.33
C PHE A 262 11.21 -27.88 23.88
N ASP A 263 12.02 -27.28 23.02
CA ASP A 263 12.25 -27.64 21.63
C ASP A 263 13.57 -28.45 21.58
N ILE A 264 13.51 -29.69 21.12
CA ILE A 264 14.61 -30.66 21.19
C ILE A 264 15.29 -30.83 19.83
N ASP A 265 14.55 -30.72 18.73
CA ASP A 265 15.10 -30.88 17.39
C ASP A 265 15.36 -29.56 16.66
N GLY A 266 14.96 -28.44 17.26
CA GLY A 266 15.26 -27.09 16.82
C GLY A 266 14.41 -26.60 15.66
N ASP A 267 13.20 -27.14 15.54
CA ASP A 267 12.21 -26.77 14.51
C ASP A 267 11.30 -25.60 14.94
N GLY A 268 11.46 -25.09 16.18
CA GLY A 268 10.68 -23.98 16.71
C GLY A 268 9.37 -24.39 17.36
N ASP A 269 9.06 -25.68 17.41
CA ASP A 269 7.92 -26.23 18.12
C ASP A 269 8.29 -26.87 19.46
N ILE A 270 7.29 -26.97 20.33
CA ILE A 270 7.50 -27.55 21.66
C ILE A 270 7.29 -29.06 21.58
N ASP A 271 8.38 -29.81 21.68
CA ASP A 271 8.38 -31.27 21.85
C ASP A 271 7.91 -31.68 23.24
N VAL A 272 8.38 -30.96 24.26
CA VAL A 272 8.13 -31.28 25.67
C VAL A 272 7.53 -30.08 26.36
N SER A 273 6.20 -30.09 26.48
CA SER A 273 5.47 -29.08 27.24
C SER A 273 5.85 -29.13 28.72
N THR A 274 6.14 -27.97 29.31
CA THR A 274 6.38 -27.78 30.74
C THR A 274 5.23 -27.04 31.44
N MET A 275 4.12 -26.87 30.73
CA MET A 275 2.95 -26.10 31.19
C MET A 275 2.35 -26.67 32.49
N ASP A 276 2.46 -27.98 32.72
CA ASP A 276 2.00 -28.63 33.94
C ASP A 276 2.84 -28.28 35.18
N ASP A 277 4.07 -27.78 34.97
CA ASP A 277 4.97 -27.38 36.05
C ASP A 277 5.03 -25.86 36.30
N LEU A 278 4.45 -25.04 35.41
CA LEU A 278 4.32 -23.59 35.59
C LEU A 278 3.44 -23.28 36.83
N LYS A 279 3.98 -22.52 37.78
CA LYS A 279 3.34 -22.20 39.08
C LYS A 279 2.78 -20.79 39.14
N SER A 280 3.53 -19.81 38.63
CA SER A 280 3.15 -18.40 38.64
C SER A 280 3.74 -17.67 37.46
N VAL A 281 3.05 -16.61 37.04
CA VAL A 281 3.56 -15.58 36.15
C VAL A 281 3.43 -14.25 36.87
N THR A 282 4.54 -13.52 37.00
CA THR A 282 4.57 -12.24 37.70
C THR A 282 5.26 -11.18 36.87
N THR A 283 4.79 -9.94 37.01
CA THR A 283 5.37 -8.78 36.34
C THR A 283 6.02 -7.87 37.38
N THR A 284 7.24 -7.42 37.11
CA THR A 284 8.03 -6.57 38.03
C THR A 284 8.51 -5.30 37.32
N ASN A 285 9.02 -4.33 38.08
CA ASN A 285 9.50 -3.02 37.59
C ASN A 285 8.46 -2.30 36.71
N VAL A 286 7.31 -1.94 37.29
CA VAL A 286 6.22 -1.23 36.58
C VAL A 286 5.77 -1.94 35.28
N GLY A 287 5.85 -3.28 35.25
CA GLY A 287 5.43 -4.05 34.08
C GLY A 287 6.46 -4.02 32.94
N GLU A 288 7.74 -4.10 33.27
CA GLU A 288 8.87 -4.18 32.32
C GLU A 288 9.44 -5.60 32.19
N THR A 289 9.29 -6.44 33.22
CA THR A 289 9.86 -7.79 33.26
C THR A 289 8.80 -8.81 33.62
N VAL A 290 8.62 -9.83 32.77
CA VAL A 290 7.78 -11.01 33.03
C VAL A 290 8.64 -12.13 33.58
N THR A 291 8.20 -12.79 34.66
CA THR A 291 8.87 -13.96 35.24
C THR A 291 7.90 -15.13 35.32
N PHE A 292 8.29 -16.27 34.75
CA PHE A 292 7.58 -17.53 34.73
C PHE A 292 8.25 -18.49 35.72
N ASP A 293 7.58 -18.85 36.81
CA ASP A 293 8.14 -19.71 37.86
C ASP A 293 7.71 -21.17 37.70
N PHE A 294 8.62 -22.12 37.88
CA PHE A 294 8.40 -23.56 37.71
C PHE A 294 8.69 -24.37 38.99
N GLY A 295 8.11 -25.56 39.08
CA GLY A 295 8.28 -26.47 40.21
C GLY A 295 9.61 -27.26 40.23
N GLY A 296 10.40 -27.21 39.15
CA GLY A 296 11.69 -27.89 39.06
C GLY A 296 11.63 -29.37 38.65
N ASN A 297 10.52 -29.81 38.03
CA ASN A 297 10.33 -31.22 37.65
C ASN A 297 11.00 -31.61 36.32
N TYR A 298 11.44 -30.63 35.54
CA TYR A 298 12.04 -30.85 34.23
C TYR A 298 13.53 -30.47 34.24
N GLY A 299 14.37 -31.40 33.79
CA GLY A 299 15.82 -31.18 33.68
C GLY A 299 16.21 -30.54 32.35
N ILE A 300 17.11 -29.57 32.40
CA ILE A 300 17.66 -28.86 31.24
C ILE A 300 18.82 -29.68 30.66
N LYS A 301 18.79 -29.92 29.34
CA LYS A 301 19.85 -30.64 28.62
C LYS A 301 20.55 -29.73 27.61
N ASP A 302 21.69 -30.23 27.15
CA ASP A 302 22.45 -29.63 26.05
C ASP A 302 21.63 -29.69 24.76
N ASP A 303 21.78 -28.68 23.92
CA ASP A 303 21.09 -28.51 22.63
C ASP A 303 19.55 -28.43 22.72
N TYR A 304 18.99 -27.93 23.82
CA TYR A 304 17.53 -27.65 23.91
C TYR A 304 17.26 -26.16 23.65
N GLY A 305 16.20 -25.87 22.91
CA GLY A 305 15.50 -24.59 22.97
C GLY A 305 14.51 -24.56 24.11
N VAL A 306 14.35 -23.42 24.77
CA VAL A 306 13.26 -23.14 25.70
C VAL A 306 12.35 -22.11 25.06
N ILE A 307 11.08 -22.47 24.85
CA ILE A 307 10.09 -21.60 24.22
C ILE A 307 9.04 -21.21 25.25
N VAL A 308 8.68 -19.93 25.30
CA VAL A 308 7.53 -19.41 26.06
C VAL A 308 6.72 -18.44 25.19
N VAL A 309 5.40 -18.64 25.16
CA VAL A 309 4.47 -17.87 24.33
C VAL A 309 3.33 -17.35 25.19
N TYR A 310 3.09 -16.05 25.16
CA TYR A 310 2.13 -15.40 26.04
C TYR A 310 1.53 -14.15 25.41
N SER A 311 0.26 -13.90 25.69
CA SER A 311 -0.51 -12.75 25.19
C SER A 311 -0.48 -11.57 26.15
N ASP A 312 -1.24 -10.52 25.81
CA ASP A 312 -1.47 -9.33 26.63
C ASP A 312 -0.23 -8.44 26.88
N VAL A 313 0.76 -8.52 25.98
CA VAL A 313 1.87 -7.57 25.92
C VAL A 313 1.49 -6.39 25.03
N GLN A 314 1.53 -5.16 25.55
CA GLN A 314 1.41 -3.95 24.73
C GLN A 314 2.75 -3.63 24.08
N ASN A 315 2.80 -3.67 22.75
CA ASN A 315 3.96 -3.28 21.97
C ASN A 315 4.31 -1.80 22.16
N PRO A 316 5.61 -1.43 22.09
CA PRO A 316 6.10 -0.07 22.01
C PRO A 316 5.27 0.81 21.07
N THR A 317 5.08 2.08 21.42
CA THR A 317 4.16 2.98 20.68
C THR A 317 4.72 3.43 19.34
N SER A 318 6.03 3.28 19.16
CA SER A 318 6.77 3.64 17.96
C SER A 318 7.30 2.40 17.23
N PRO A 319 7.51 2.48 15.92
CA PRO A 319 8.27 1.46 15.19
C PRO A 319 9.76 1.57 15.54
N GLY A 320 10.45 0.45 15.58
CA GLY A 320 11.85 0.40 15.99
C GLY A 320 12.33 -0.99 16.40
N ASN A 321 13.59 -1.05 16.80
CA ASN A 321 14.23 -2.23 17.36
C ASN A 321 14.38 -2.03 18.87
N TYR A 322 13.85 -2.96 19.64
CA TYR A 322 13.76 -2.86 21.09
C TYR A 322 14.54 -4.01 21.73
N THR A 323 15.51 -3.69 22.58
CA THR A 323 16.33 -4.71 23.23
C THR A 323 15.52 -5.46 24.28
N VAL A 324 15.45 -6.78 24.15
CA VAL A 324 14.80 -7.66 25.13
C VAL A 324 15.81 -8.67 25.63
N GLN A 325 15.84 -8.92 26.93
CA GLN A 325 16.70 -9.92 27.54
C GLN A 325 15.87 -11.08 28.07
N ALA A 326 16.25 -12.30 27.71
CA ALA A 326 15.62 -13.51 28.20
C ALA A 326 16.65 -14.40 28.90
N ASP A 327 16.33 -14.88 30.10
CA ASP A 327 17.25 -15.68 30.91
C ASP A 327 16.54 -16.90 31.49
N ILE A 328 17.28 -18.01 31.59
CA ILE A 328 16.80 -19.29 32.13
C ILE A 328 17.51 -19.50 33.47
N ASN A 329 16.73 -19.78 34.52
CA ASN A 329 17.22 -20.00 35.87
C ASN A 329 18.13 -18.86 36.35
N VAL A 330 17.61 -17.62 36.39
CA VAL A 330 18.36 -16.38 36.65
C VAL A 330 19.23 -16.46 37.91
N GLN A 331 18.78 -17.21 38.92
CA GLN A 331 19.51 -17.41 40.18
C GLN A 331 20.83 -18.19 40.01
N SER A 332 20.96 -18.99 38.95
CA SER A 332 22.07 -19.91 38.73
C SER A 332 23.11 -19.38 37.74
N THR A 333 22.68 -18.65 36.69
CA THR A 333 23.52 -18.37 35.53
C THR A 333 23.88 -16.90 35.36
N LYS A 334 22.97 -15.97 35.71
CA LYS A 334 23.12 -14.51 35.51
C LYS A 334 23.63 -14.16 34.09
N ASN A 335 23.17 -14.91 33.09
CA ASN A 335 23.68 -14.81 31.73
C ASN A 335 22.54 -14.68 30.73
N PRO A 336 21.83 -13.53 30.71
CA PRO A 336 20.70 -13.31 29.83
C PRO A 336 21.13 -13.33 28.36
N ARG A 337 20.29 -13.96 27.52
CA ARG A 337 20.36 -13.85 26.06
C ARG A 337 19.70 -12.54 25.68
N THR A 338 20.37 -11.75 24.84
CA THR A 338 19.86 -10.45 24.41
C THR A 338 19.34 -10.56 22.98
N GLY A 339 18.04 -10.37 22.81
CA GLY A 339 17.32 -10.30 21.54
C GLY A 339 16.89 -8.88 21.18
N SER A 340 16.35 -8.73 19.97
CA SER A 340 15.80 -7.47 19.48
C SER A 340 14.37 -7.70 18.98
N LEU A 341 13.38 -7.19 19.70
CA LEU A 341 12.00 -7.12 19.21
C LEU A 341 11.90 -6.04 18.13
N VAL A 342 11.55 -6.42 16.91
CA VAL A 342 11.41 -5.50 15.77
C VAL A 342 9.94 -5.18 15.51
N LEU A 343 9.57 -3.91 15.61
CA LEU A 343 8.26 -3.41 15.20
C LEU A 343 8.40 -2.64 13.87
N ALA A 344 7.84 -3.17 12.79
CA ALA A 344 8.22 -2.76 11.45
C ALA A 344 7.44 -1.55 10.91
N ASN A 345 8.22 -0.59 10.37
CA ASN A 345 7.82 0.32 9.29
C ASN A 345 8.62 -0.07 8.05
N TYR A 346 7.97 -0.59 7.01
CA TYR A 346 8.67 -0.90 5.77
C TYR A 346 8.82 0.38 4.95
N THR A 347 10.02 0.71 4.49
CA THR A 347 10.21 1.85 3.57
C THR A 347 10.88 1.40 2.29
N PHE A 348 10.13 1.41 1.19
CA PHE A 348 10.65 1.20 -0.16
C PHE A 348 10.97 2.54 -0.79
N ARG A 349 12.17 2.69 -1.37
CA ARG A 349 12.61 3.93 -2.01
C ARG A 349 13.10 3.66 -3.42
N ASN A 350 12.75 4.53 -4.36
CA ASN A 350 13.24 4.49 -5.74
C ASN A 350 13.02 3.13 -6.44
N LEU A 351 12.00 2.38 -5.99
CA LEU A 351 11.72 1.05 -6.51
C LEU A 351 11.03 1.16 -7.86
N THR A 352 11.42 0.35 -8.85
CA THR A 352 10.65 0.21 -10.09
C THR A 352 10.22 -1.23 -10.25
N LEU A 353 8.93 -1.49 -10.09
CA LEU A 353 8.32 -2.77 -10.38
C LEU A 353 7.87 -2.78 -11.83
N HIS A 354 8.34 -3.77 -12.60
CA HIS A 354 7.95 -3.94 -14.00
C HIS A 354 7.48 -5.37 -14.26
N ASN A 355 6.33 -5.55 -14.91
CA ASN A 355 5.75 -6.87 -15.21
C ASN A 355 5.54 -7.74 -13.96
N TYR A 356 5.21 -7.10 -12.84
CA TYR A 356 5.11 -7.75 -11.55
C TYR A 356 3.67 -8.18 -11.25
N THR A 357 3.50 -9.28 -10.53
CA THR A 357 2.19 -9.70 -10.00
C THR A 357 2.28 -9.90 -8.49
N ALA A 358 1.53 -9.11 -7.73
CA ALA A 358 1.32 -9.30 -6.30
C ALA A 358 0.02 -10.09 -6.11
N LEU A 359 0.11 -11.30 -5.56
CA LEU A 359 -1.04 -12.13 -5.23
C LEU A 359 -1.10 -12.33 -3.72
N ASN A 360 -2.27 -12.09 -3.11
CA ASN A 360 -2.50 -12.25 -1.67
C ASN A 360 -1.51 -11.47 -0.78
N ALA A 361 -0.92 -10.40 -1.30
CA ALA A 361 0.11 -9.65 -0.59
C ALA A 361 -0.50 -8.80 0.53
N THR A 362 0.21 -8.67 1.65
CA THR A 362 -0.17 -7.78 2.74
C THR A 362 0.91 -6.74 2.98
N TYR A 363 0.54 -5.47 2.85
CA TYR A 363 1.40 -4.32 3.16
C TYR A 363 0.86 -3.63 4.40
N ASN A 364 1.60 -3.72 5.51
CA ASN A 364 1.23 -3.09 6.78
C ASN A 364 2.30 -2.07 7.16
N ASN A 365 1.89 -0.87 7.58
CA ASN A 365 2.78 0.23 7.97
C ASN A 365 3.89 0.49 6.94
N THR A 366 3.52 0.47 5.67
CA THR A 366 4.49 0.54 4.56
C THR A 366 4.52 1.95 3.98
N THR A 367 5.72 2.48 3.81
CA THR A 367 5.98 3.73 3.09
C THR A 367 6.68 3.40 1.77
N VAL A 368 6.18 3.93 0.67
CA VAL A 368 6.78 3.78 -0.67
C VAL A 368 7.07 5.18 -1.20
N LEU A 369 8.33 5.45 -1.54
CA LEU A 369 8.82 6.77 -1.90
C LEU A 369 9.49 6.74 -3.27
N ASN A 370 9.14 7.67 -4.15
CA ASN A 370 9.79 7.85 -5.46
C ASN A 370 9.78 6.59 -6.34
N SER A 371 8.76 5.74 -6.19
CA SER A 371 8.73 4.43 -6.83
C SER A 371 7.76 4.37 -8.00
N THR A 372 8.01 3.47 -8.95
CA THR A 372 7.16 3.23 -10.12
C THR A 372 6.61 1.81 -10.12
N TRP A 373 5.33 1.68 -10.41
CA TRP A 373 4.61 0.44 -10.67
C TRP A 373 4.22 0.46 -12.15
N ASN A 374 4.82 -0.40 -12.96
CA ASN A 374 4.61 -0.42 -14.41
C ASN A 374 4.25 -1.82 -14.91
N ASN A 375 3.08 -1.93 -15.53
CA ASN A 375 2.54 -3.23 -15.96
C ASN A 375 2.45 -4.22 -14.78
N THR A 376 1.87 -3.74 -13.68
CA THR A 376 1.76 -4.52 -12.44
C THR A 376 0.32 -5.00 -12.24
N THR A 377 0.17 -6.20 -11.73
CA THR A 377 -1.13 -6.76 -11.34
C THR A 377 -1.14 -7.02 -9.84
N ILE A 378 -2.17 -6.56 -9.14
CA ILE A 378 -2.34 -6.72 -7.70
C ILE A 378 -3.68 -7.40 -7.47
N VAL A 379 -3.67 -8.58 -6.86
CA VAL A 379 -4.86 -9.42 -6.69
C VAL A 379 -4.97 -9.88 -5.24
N ASN A 380 -6.19 -9.80 -4.69
CA ASN A 380 -6.53 -10.27 -3.34
C ASN A 380 -5.60 -9.71 -2.23
N SER A 381 -5.06 -8.51 -2.45
CA SER A 381 -4.02 -7.95 -1.58
C SER A 381 -4.61 -6.92 -0.60
N THR A 382 -3.98 -6.77 0.56
CA THR A 382 -4.39 -5.86 1.62
C THR A 382 -3.32 -4.81 1.87
N PHE A 383 -3.72 -3.55 1.95
CA PHE A 383 -2.87 -2.41 2.28
C PHE A 383 -3.44 -1.71 3.50
N THR A 384 -2.70 -1.73 4.60
CA THR A 384 -3.10 -1.13 5.87
C THR A 384 -2.02 -0.15 6.34
N ASN A 385 -2.42 1.09 6.63
CA ASN A 385 -1.49 2.14 7.06
C ASN A 385 -0.36 2.39 6.05
N VAL A 386 -0.70 2.42 4.76
CA VAL A 386 0.29 2.56 3.69
C VAL A 386 0.40 4.01 3.23
N THR A 387 1.62 4.51 3.06
CA THR A 387 1.88 5.82 2.48
C THR A 387 2.64 5.67 1.17
N GLN A 388 2.09 6.23 0.10
CA GLN A 388 2.65 6.27 -1.24
C GLN A 388 2.99 7.73 -1.56
N ASN A 389 4.27 8.07 -1.66
CA ASN A 389 4.73 9.44 -1.88
C ASN A 389 5.58 9.52 -3.15
N ARG A 390 5.23 10.43 -4.08
CA ARG A 390 5.93 10.58 -5.37
C ARG A 390 5.98 9.27 -6.15
N THR A 391 4.90 8.49 -6.13
CA THR A 391 4.84 7.22 -6.86
C THR A 391 4.08 7.34 -8.18
N VAL A 392 4.45 6.50 -9.14
CA VAL A 392 3.84 6.46 -10.47
C VAL A 392 3.28 5.07 -10.73
N TRP A 393 2.01 5.01 -11.08
CA TRP A 393 1.27 3.78 -11.37
C TRP A 393 0.88 3.83 -12.85
N THR A 394 1.45 2.96 -13.67
CA THR A 394 1.21 2.92 -15.12
C THR A 394 0.84 1.51 -15.56
N ASN A 395 -0.27 1.36 -16.27
CA ASN A 395 -0.78 0.06 -16.73
C ASN A 395 -0.95 -0.93 -15.56
N VAL A 396 -1.57 -0.48 -14.47
CA VAL A 396 -1.75 -1.31 -13.27
C VAL A 396 -3.17 -1.87 -13.23
N THR A 397 -3.29 -3.14 -12.87
CA THR A 397 -4.58 -3.75 -12.52
C THR A 397 -4.61 -4.06 -11.03
N VAL A 398 -5.66 -3.64 -10.35
CA VAL A 398 -5.92 -3.93 -8.93
C VAL A 398 -7.27 -4.65 -8.84
N GLN A 399 -7.29 -5.87 -8.32
CA GLN A 399 -8.49 -6.69 -8.22
C GLN A 399 -8.66 -7.25 -6.81
N ASN A 400 -9.88 -7.19 -6.28
CA ASN A 400 -10.23 -7.73 -4.96
C ASN A 400 -9.31 -7.20 -3.84
N ALA A 401 -8.83 -5.97 -3.96
CA ALA A 401 -7.89 -5.40 -2.99
C ALA A 401 -8.64 -4.58 -1.93
N THR A 402 -8.15 -4.68 -0.69
CA THR A 402 -8.62 -3.85 0.42
C THR A 402 -7.56 -2.83 0.77
N LEU A 403 -7.92 -1.55 0.72
CA LEU A 403 -7.06 -0.45 1.17
C LEU A 403 -7.71 0.18 2.40
N ASN A 404 -6.99 0.20 3.52
CA ASN A 404 -7.40 0.88 4.74
C ASN A 404 -6.29 1.82 5.22
N ASN A 405 -6.67 3.03 5.65
CA ASN A 405 -5.74 4.04 6.13
C ASN A 405 -4.56 4.27 5.16
N THR A 406 -4.87 4.40 3.86
CA THR A 406 -3.83 4.55 2.84
C THR A 406 -3.80 5.97 2.30
N THR A 407 -2.59 6.51 2.16
CA THR A 407 -2.34 7.88 1.70
C THR A 407 -1.56 7.86 0.40
N PHE A 408 -2.06 8.58 -0.59
CA PHE A 408 -1.40 8.88 -1.86
C PHE A 408 -1.05 10.36 -1.91
N TYR A 409 0.24 10.68 -1.86
CA TYR A 409 0.77 12.04 -1.89
C TYR A 409 1.68 12.25 -3.10
N ASN A 410 1.40 13.27 -3.93
CA ASN A 410 2.15 13.55 -5.16
C ASN A 410 2.24 12.34 -6.11
N THR A 411 1.18 11.53 -6.21
CA THR A 411 1.20 10.31 -7.04
C THR A 411 0.57 10.52 -8.40
N THR A 412 0.95 9.71 -9.38
CA THR A 412 0.34 9.71 -10.71
C THR A 412 -0.18 8.33 -11.07
N TRP A 413 -1.42 8.26 -11.55
CA TRP A 413 -2.11 7.04 -11.99
C TRP A 413 -2.44 7.17 -13.48
N ARG A 414 -1.97 6.22 -14.29
CA ARG A 414 -2.17 6.19 -15.74
C ARG A 414 -2.57 4.79 -16.21
N ASN A 415 -3.70 4.70 -16.90
CA ASN A 415 -4.20 3.42 -17.42
C ASN A 415 -4.33 2.39 -16.28
N VAL A 416 -5.07 2.75 -15.22
CA VAL A 416 -5.25 1.88 -14.06
C VAL A 416 -6.66 1.31 -14.04
N SER A 417 -6.79 0.01 -13.81
CA SER A 417 -8.08 -0.65 -13.62
C SER A 417 -8.18 -1.13 -12.18
N VAL A 418 -9.19 -0.69 -11.46
CA VAL A 418 -9.52 -1.11 -10.09
C VAL A 418 -10.87 -1.79 -10.10
N VAL A 419 -10.93 -3.02 -9.61
CA VAL A 419 -12.15 -3.85 -9.67
C VAL A 419 -12.37 -4.61 -8.36
N ASN A 420 -13.63 -4.65 -7.92
CA ASN A 420 -14.09 -5.38 -6.73
C ASN A 420 -13.35 -4.96 -5.45
N GLU A 421 -13.15 -3.66 -5.28
CA GLU A 421 -12.35 -3.12 -4.19
C GLU A 421 -13.17 -2.69 -2.96
N THR A 422 -12.52 -2.65 -1.80
CA THR A 422 -13.03 -2.00 -0.58
C THR A 422 -11.99 -1.03 -0.05
N TRP A 423 -12.16 0.26 -0.33
CA TRP A 423 -11.17 1.30 -0.06
C TRP A 423 -11.70 2.29 0.97
N CYS A 424 -11.15 2.25 2.18
CA CYS A 424 -11.66 3.02 3.31
C CYS A 424 -10.58 3.85 3.98
N ASN A 425 -10.94 5.03 4.49
CA ASN A 425 -10.04 5.97 5.17
C ASN A 425 -8.84 6.34 4.27
N GLN A 426 -9.16 6.86 3.08
CA GLN A 426 -8.16 7.15 2.05
C GLN A 426 -7.89 8.64 1.96
N THR A 427 -6.62 9.01 1.80
CA THR A 427 -6.21 10.39 1.53
C THR A 427 -5.50 10.48 0.19
N TRP A 428 -5.99 11.33 -0.70
CA TRP A 428 -5.45 11.58 -2.03
C TRP A 428 -5.09 13.05 -2.15
N GLN A 429 -3.81 13.38 -2.11
CA GLN A 429 -3.34 14.76 -2.17
C GLN A 429 -2.33 14.96 -3.28
N ASN A 430 -2.53 16.01 -4.09
CA ASN A 430 -1.71 16.29 -5.27
C ASN A 430 -1.64 15.10 -6.24
N VAL A 431 -2.78 14.43 -6.45
CA VAL A 431 -2.83 13.25 -7.30
C VAL A 431 -3.30 13.60 -8.70
N THR A 432 -2.63 13.05 -9.70
CA THR A 432 -3.09 13.07 -11.09
C THR A 432 -3.55 11.68 -11.51
N VAL A 433 -4.82 11.56 -11.89
CA VAL A 433 -5.42 10.33 -12.43
C VAL A 433 -5.72 10.54 -13.91
N THR A 434 -5.33 9.59 -14.75
CA THR A 434 -5.65 9.61 -16.18
C THR A 434 -5.99 8.21 -16.70
N ASN A 435 -7.13 8.08 -17.40
CA ASN A 435 -7.60 6.81 -17.96
C ASN A 435 -7.71 5.72 -16.88
N THR A 436 -8.45 6.01 -15.80
CA THR A 436 -8.61 5.07 -14.70
C THR A 436 -10.07 4.68 -14.53
N THR A 437 -10.30 3.40 -14.29
CA THR A 437 -11.64 2.86 -14.03
C THR A 437 -11.69 2.26 -12.64
N TRP A 438 -12.73 2.59 -11.88
CA TRP A 438 -13.16 1.91 -10.66
C TRP A 438 -14.46 1.18 -10.92
N ALA A 439 -14.51 -0.12 -10.64
CA ALA A 439 -15.65 -0.95 -10.97
C ALA A 439 -16.05 -1.92 -9.84
N ASN A 440 -17.34 -2.00 -9.53
CA ASN A 440 -17.90 -2.95 -8.55
C ASN A 440 -17.32 -2.78 -7.14
N GLY A 441 -16.93 -1.57 -6.77
CA GLY A 441 -16.23 -1.30 -5.53
C GLY A 441 -16.98 -0.41 -4.55
N THR A 442 -16.46 -0.37 -3.32
CA THR A 442 -16.91 0.55 -2.28
C THR A 442 -15.77 1.43 -1.82
N ALA A 443 -16.02 2.75 -1.78
CA ALA A 443 -15.10 3.74 -1.24
C ALA A 443 -15.73 4.46 -0.04
N CYS A 444 -15.04 4.49 1.10
CA CYS A 444 -15.55 5.12 2.32
C CYS A 444 -14.55 6.04 3.02
N ASN A 445 -15.03 7.16 3.57
CA ASN A 445 -14.19 8.12 4.28
C ASN A 445 -12.99 8.55 3.41
N VAL A 446 -13.25 9.03 2.21
CA VAL A 446 -12.21 9.37 1.23
C VAL A 446 -12.06 10.88 1.13
N THR A 447 -10.82 11.37 1.20
CA THR A 447 -10.51 12.78 0.98
C THR A 447 -9.63 12.93 -0.26
N TRP A 448 -10.04 13.80 -1.18
CA TRP A 448 -9.23 14.29 -2.29
C TRP A 448 -8.92 15.77 -2.11
N THR A 449 -7.66 16.14 -2.31
CA THR A 449 -7.22 17.53 -2.21
C THR A 449 -6.24 17.85 -3.32
N ASP A 450 -6.41 19.01 -3.96
CA ASP A 450 -5.50 19.54 -4.99
C ASP A 450 -5.20 18.53 -6.11
N SER A 451 -6.22 17.81 -6.56
CA SER A 451 -6.09 16.64 -7.43
C SER A 451 -6.85 16.79 -8.74
N THR A 452 -6.43 16.07 -9.78
CA THR A 452 -7.05 16.10 -11.11
C THR A 452 -7.35 14.69 -11.59
N LEU A 453 -8.59 14.50 -12.07
CA LEU A 453 -9.09 13.24 -12.61
C LEU A 453 -9.51 13.48 -14.06
N ARG A 454 -8.81 12.81 -14.99
CA ARG A 454 -9.08 12.92 -16.43
C ARG A 454 -9.42 11.57 -17.03
N ASN A 455 -10.46 11.51 -17.86
CA ASN A 455 -10.91 10.27 -18.49
C ASN A 455 -11.14 9.16 -17.44
N ALA A 456 -11.68 9.53 -16.29
CA ALA A 456 -11.90 8.64 -15.16
C ALA A 456 -13.34 8.11 -15.16
N THR A 457 -13.51 6.83 -14.87
CA THR A 457 -14.82 6.17 -14.82
C THR A 457 -15.06 5.50 -13.48
N TRP A 458 -16.24 5.73 -12.90
CA TRP A 458 -16.77 4.97 -11.77
C TRP A 458 -18.00 4.21 -12.26
N ASN A 459 -17.97 2.88 -12.18
CA ASN A 459 -19.04 2.02 -12.65
C ASN A 459 -19.48 1.04 -11.56
N ASN A 460 -20.77 1.03 -11.22
CA ASN A 460 -21.29 0.15 -10.18
C ASN A 460 -20.54 0.32 -8.84
N THR A 461 -20.33 1.57 -8.43
CA THR A 461 -19.59 1.91 -7.22
C THR A 461 -20.48 2.54 -6.16
N THR A 462 -20.15 2.31 -4.89
CA THR A 462 -20.74 3.03 -3.77
C THR A 462 -19.67 3.89 -3.11
N ILE A 463 -19.89 5.20 -3.09
CA ILE A 463 -18.96 6.18 -2.52
C ILE A 463 -19.69 6.90 -1.40
N TYR A 464 -19.18 6.81 -0.17
CA TYR A 464 -19.80 7.49 0.97
C TYR A 464 -18.80 8.20 1.88
N ASN A 465 -19.26 9.27 2.52
CA ASN A 465 -18.44 10.15 3.37
C ASN A 465 -17.19 10.64 2.64
N THR A 466 -17.37 11.30 1.50
CA THR A 466 -16.25 11.74 0.65
C THR A 466 -16.13 13.25 0.63
N SER A 467 -14.90 13.75 0.75
CA SER A 467 -14.58 15.18 0.63
C SER A 467 -13.69 15.41 -0.58
N LEU A 468 -14.07 16.36 -1.43
CA LEU A 468 -13.30 16.82 -2.58
C LEU A 468 -13.02 18.31 -2.39
N VAL A 469 -11.74 18.68 -2.30
CA VAL A 469 -11.29 20.07 -2.12
C VAL A 469 -10.31 20.45 -3.21
N ASN A 470 -10.60 21.50 -3.98
CA ASN A 470 -9.77 21.95 -5.10
C ASN A 470 -9.52 20.84 -6.14
N VAL A 471 -10.56 20.06 -6.46
CA VAL A 471 -10.44 18.93 -7.38
C VAL A 471 -10.92 19.33 -8.77
N THR A 472 -10.30 18.79 -9.82
CA THR A 472 -10.77 18.93 -11.20
C THR A 472 -11.16 17.59 -11.79
N TRP A 473 -12.38 17.50 -12.34
CA TRP A 473 -12.91 16.35 -13.05
C TRP A 473 -13.04 16.73 -14.54
N GLN A 474 -12.36 16.01 -15.42
CA GLN A 474 -12.38 16.27 -16.86
C GLN A 474 -12.68 14.99 -17.65
N ASN A 475 -13.68 15.02 -18.52
CA ASN A 475 -14.07 13.89 -19.36
C ASN A 475 -14.38 12.63 -18.52
N THR A 476 -15.11 12.79 -17.42
CA THR A 476 -15.36 11.71 -16.47
C THR A 476 -16.74 11.09 -16.64
N SER A 477 -16.92 9.86 -16.14
CA SER A 477 -18.21 9.16 -16.18
C SER A 477 -18.51 8.49 -14.85
N VAL A 478 -19.71 8.68 -14.34
CA VAL A 478 -20.24 7.99 -13.15
C VAL A 478 -21.49 7.23 -13.57
N VAL A 479 -21.45 5.90 -13.49
CA VAL A 479 -22.48 5.02 -14.04
C VAL A 479 -22.92 4.00 -13.00
N ASN A 480 -24.23 3.77 -12.87
CA ASN A 480 -24.83 2.79 -11.95
C ASN A 480 -24.30 2.93 -10.51
N SER A 481 -24.03 4.15 -10.06
CA SER A 481 -23.28 4.38 -8.83
C SER A 481 -24.10 5.17 -7.80
N THR A 482 -23.69 5.08 -6.54
CA THR A 482 -24.33 5.80 -5.44
C THR A 482 -23.31 6.66 -4.70
N LEU A 483 -23.63 7.95 -4.54
CA LEU A 483 -22.84 8.94 -3.81
C LEU A 483 -23.63 9.38 -2.56
N VAL A 484 -23.08 9.19 -1.37
CA VAL A 484 -23.74 9.54 -0.10
C VAL A 484 -22.83 10.40 0.76
N ASN A 485 -23.37 11.45 1.38
CA ASN A 485 -22.60 12.32 2.28
C ASN A 485 -21.32 12.85 1.61
N THR A 486 -21.44 13.36 0.39
CA THR A 486 -20.29 13.90 -0.35
C THR A 486 -20.22 15.42 -0.22
N THR A 487 -19.02 15.96 -0.04
CA THR A 487 -18.76 17.40 -0.01
C THR A 487 -17.82 17.77 -1.14
N TRP A 488 -18.21 18.76 -1.94
CA TRP A 488 -17.44 19.28 -3.07
C TRP A 488 -17.16 20.75 -2.81
N ASN A 489 -15.90 21.12 -2.62
CA ASN A 489 -15.50 22.49 -2.30
C ASN A 489 -14.44 22.96 -3.30
N ASN A 490 -14.70 24.08 -3.98
CA ASN A 490 -13.81 24.63 -5.01
C ASN A 490 -13.51 23.61 -6.12
N THR A 491 -14.51 22.84 -6.52
CA THR A 491 -14.36 21.76 -7.52
C THR A 491 -14.82 22.22 -8.89
N THR A 492 -14.06 21.87 -9.93
CA THR A 492 -14.44 22.08 -11.33
C THR A 492 -14.74 20.74 -12.00
N VAL A 493 -15.87 20.66 -12.68
CA VAL A 493 -16.34 19.49 -13.42
C VAL A 493 -16.58 19.87 -14.87
N TRP A 494 -15.97 19.13 -15.80
CA TRP A 494 -15.99 19.44 -17.22
C TRP A 494 -16.18 18.18 -18.06
N ASN A 495 -17.11 18.21 -19.02
CA ASN A 495 -17.43 17.09 -19.91
C ASN A 495 -17.73 15.81 -19.13
N THR A 496 -18.64 15.88 -18.16
CA THR A 496 -18.92 14.75 -17.26
C THR A 496 -20.29 14.16 -17.54
N THR A 497 -20.38 12.83 -17.50
CA THR A 497 -21.64 12.10 -17.61
C THR A 497 -21.99 11.43 -16.28
N LEU A 498 -23.24 11.57 -15.85
CA LEU A 498 -23.82 10.79 -14.76
C LEU A 498 -24.98 9.97 -15.33
N ASN A 499 -24.96 8.64 -15.13
CA ASN A 499 -26.01 7.76 -15.63
C ASN A 499 -26.44 6.75 -14.55
N ASN A 500 -27.74 6.58 -14.34
CA ASN A 500 -28.30 5.67 -13.33
C ASN A 500 -27.64 5.90 -11.96
N THR A 501 -27.52 7.16 -11.55
CA THR A 501 -26.74 7.54 -10.37
C THR A 501 -27.64 8.11 -9.30
N THR A 502 -27.39 7.74 -8.05
CA THR A 502 -28.09 8.28 -6.88
C THR A 502 -27.14 9.15 -6.07
N VAL A 503 -27.55 10.37 -5.74
CA VAL A 503 -26.79 11.33 -4.92
C VAL A 503 -27.64 11.71 -3.70
N VAL A 504 -27.12 11.47 -2.50
CA VAL A 504 -27.86 11.70 -1.24
C VAL A 504 -27.01 12.51 -0.27
N ASN A 505 -27.63 13.42 0.47
CA ASN A 505 -27.02 14.17 1.57
C ASN A 505 -25.71 14.87 1.16
N SER A 506 -25.66 15.44 -0.04
CA SER A 506 -24.43 15.99 -0.60
C SER A 506 -24.41 17.51 -0.62
N THR A 507 -23.23 18.09 -0.40
CA THR A 507 -23.02 19.54 -0.32
C THR A 507 -22.03 19.99 -1.38
N LEU A 508 -22.40 20.97 -2.19
CA LEU A 508 -21.54 21.59 -3.21
C LEU A 508 -21.35 23.07 -2.87
N VAL A 509 -20.10 23.51 -2.75
CA VAL A 509 -19.73 24.89 -2.42
C VAL A 509 -18.66 25.38 -3.41
N ASN A 510 -18.90 26.53 -4.03
CA ASN A 510 -17.99 27.14 -5.00
C ASN A 510 -17.60 26.16 -6.12
N THR A 511 -18.59 25.50 -6.72
CA THR A 511 -18.33 24.49 -7.76
C THR A 511 -18.78 24.96 -9.14
N THR A 512 -18.12 24.48 -10.18
CA THR A 512 -18.49 24.77 -11.57
C THR A 512 -18.66 23.47 -12.34
N TRP A 513 -19.77 23.35 -13.06
CA TRP A 513 -20.14 22.21 -13.88
C TRP A 513 -20.34 22.69 -15.32
N ASN A 514 -19.51 22.21 -16.25
CA ASN A 514 -19.58 22.61 -17.66
C ASN A 514 -19.73 21.38 -18.56
N ASN A 515 -20.62 21.46 -19.55
CA ASN A 515 -20.85 20.40 -20.53
C ASN A 515 -21.17 19.06 -19.83
N THR A 516 -22.13 19.09 -18.90
CA THR A 516 -22.48 17.92 -18.09
C THR A 516 -23.80 17.32 -18.57
N THR A 517 -23.84 16.00 -18.72
CA THR A 517 -25.07 15.27 -19.04
C THR A 517 -25.43 14.32 -17.90
N THR A 518 -26.67 14.39 -17.43
CA THR A 518 -27.18 13.47 -16.41
C THR A 518 -28.43 12.74 -16.93
N THR A 519 -28.45 11.41 -16.80
CA THR A 519 -29.57 10.58 -17.23
C THR A 519 -29.97 9.58 -16.16
N ASN A 520 -31.27 9.46 -15.85
CA ASN A 520 -31.78 8.57 -14.79
C ASN A 520 -31.09 8.83 -13.44
N VAL A 521 -31.04 10.10 -13.04
CA VAL A 521 -30.35 10.51 -11.81
C VAL A 521 -31.37 10.88 -10.73
N THR A 522 -31.08 10.49 -9.49
CA THR A 522 -31.84 10.94 -8.32
C THR A 522 -30.92 11.73 -7.40
N VAL A 523 -31.33 12.94 -7.02
CA VAL A 523 -30.62 13.81 -6.06
C VAL A 523 -31.56 14.11 -4.90
N THR A 524 -31.15 13.76 -3.68
CA THR A 524 -31.96 14.03 -2.47
C THR A 524 -31.16 14.66 -1.35
N ASN A 525 -31.80 15.54 -0.58
CA ASN A 525 -31.24 16.18 0.62
C ASN A 525 -29.90 16.87 0.35
N ALA A 526 -29.80 17.62 -0.76
CA ALA A 526 -28.57 18.27 -1.16
C ALA A 526 -28.58 19.77 -0.87
N THR A 527 -27.40 20.35 -0.74
CA THR A 527 -27.23 21.79 -0.59
C THR A 527 -26.19 22.29 -1.57
N LEU A 528 -26.52 23.34 -2.32
CA LEU A 528 -25.65 23.95 -3.30
C LEU A 528 -25.51 25.44 -3.00
N THR A 529 -24.27 25.91 -2.89
CA THR A 529 -23.96 27.30 -2.59
C THR A 529 -22.85 27.81 -3.52
N ASN A 530 -23.09 28.93 -4.19
CA ASN A 530 -22.14 29.52 -5.15
C ASN A 530 -21.77 28.52 -6.25
N VAL A 531 -22.77 27.94 -6.91
CA VAL A 531 -22.55 26.92 -7.95
C VAL A 531 -22.91 27.46 -9.32
N THR A 532 -22.07 27.17 -10.32
CA THR A 532 -22.36 27.49 -11.73
C THR A 532 -22.53 26.21 -12.54
N PHE A 533 -23.63 26.12 -13.28
CA PHE A 533 -23.88 25.11 -14.31
C PHE A 533 -23.93 25.79 -15.68
N GLN A 534 -23.18 25.26 -16.64
CA GLN A 534 -23.17 25.76 -18.01
C GLN A 534 -23.25 24.59 -18.98
N ASN A 535 -24.10 24.72 -19.99
CA ASN A 535 -24.30 23.70 -21.02
C ASN A 535 -24.65 22.33 -20.41
N VAL A 536 -25.70 22.29 -19.58
CA VAL A 536 -26.08 21.08 -18.84
C VAL A 536 -27.34 20.45 -19.39
N THR A 537 -27.36 19.12 -19.46
CA THR A 537 -28.53 18.36 -19.90
C THR A 537 -28.98 17.41 -18.81
N LEU A 538 -30.21 17.55 -18.35
CA LEU A 538 -30.87 16.67 -17.39
C LEU A 538 -31.96 15.89 -18.12
N SER A 539 -31.92 14.56 -18.10
CA SER A 539 -32.97 13.72 -18.68
C SER A 539 -33.39 12.63 -17.68
N ASN A 540 -34.68 12.52 -17.39
CA ASN A 540 -35.21 11.57 -16.40
C ASN A 540 -34.56 11.76 -15.02
N VAL A 541 -34.57 13.00 -14.51
CA VAL A 541 -33.94 13.36 -13.24
C VAL A 541 -35.00 13.62 -12.17
N THR A 542 -34.76 13.14 -10.95
CA THR A 542 -35.56 13.47 -9.77
C THR A 542 -34.72 14.24 -8.78
N ILE A 543 -35.19 15.41 -8.35
CA ILE A 543 -34.56 16.28 -7.36
C ILE A 543 -35.53 16.48 -6.21
N SER A 544 -35.13 16.18 -4.98
CA SER A 544 -35.99 16.41 -3.81
C SER A 544 -35.26 16.88 -2.57
N ASN A 545 -35.89 17.78 -1.80
CA ASN A 545 -35.31 18.35 -0.58
C ASN A 545 -33.95 19.01 -0.84
N VAL A 546 -33.86 19.85 -1.88
CA VAL A 546 -32.59 20.48 -2.28
C VAL A 546 -32.66 22.00 -2.12
N THR A 547 -31.65 22.56 -1.47
CA THR A 547 -31.46 24.01 -1.33
C THR A 547 -30.39 24.49 -2.29
N TRP A 548 -30.68 25.55 -3.05
CA TRP A 548 -29.79 26.20 -3.99
C TRP A 548 -29.68 27.68 -3.62
N THR A 549 -28.46 28.16 -3.40
CA THR A 549 -28.19 29.54 -2.99
C THR A 549 -27.07 30.12 -3.82
N ASN A 550 -27.26 31.29 -4.42
CA ASN A 550 -26.26 31.92 -5.31
C ASN A 550 -25.88 30.98 -6.47
N VAL A 551 -26.88 30.46 -7.18
CA VAL A 551 -26.66 29.45 -8.23
C VAL A 551 -26.93 30.06 -9.60
N THR A 552 -26.03 29.82 -10.55
CA THR A 552 -26.21 30.26 -11.94
C THR A 552 -26.29 29.04 -12.85
N ILE A 553 -27.33 28.92 -13.64
CA ILE A 553 -27.54 27.87 -14.64
C ILE A 553 -27.70 28.54 -16.00
N THR A 554 -26.92 28.13 -17.00
CA THR A 554 -27.00 28.70 -18.35
C THR A 554 -26.92 27.64 -19.42
N ASN A 555 -27.66 27.84 -20.52
CA ASN A 555 -27.72 26.96 -21.68
C ASN A 555 -28.11 25.52 -21.28
N GLU A 556 -29.15 25.38 -20.46
CA GLU A 556 -29.60 24.10 -19.94
C GLU A 556 -30.74 23.48 -20.74
N THR A 557 -30.79 22.15 -20.73
CA THR A 557 -31.92 21.37 -21.28
C THR A 557 -32.40 20.39 -20.24
N TRP A 558 -33.67 20.47 -19.86
CA TRP A 558 -34.28 19.60 -18.85
C TRP A 558 -35.42 18.82 -19.50
N GLU A 559 -35.35 17.49 -19.43
CA GLU A 559 -36.33 16.61 -20.04
C GLU A 559 -36.79 15.59 -18.99
N ASN A 560 -38.10 15.37 -18.88
CA ASN A 560 -38.66 14.38 -17.94
C ASN A 560 -38.13 14.55 -16.50
N THR A 561 -37.98 15.80 -16.06
CA THR A 561 -37.33 16.14 -14.78
C THR A 561 -38.35 16.57 -13.75
N SER A 562 -38.26 16.01 -12.55
CA SER A 562 -39.14 16.33 -11.42
C SER A 562 -38.34 16.97 -10.28
N VAL A 563 -38.83 18.09 -9.78
CA VAL A 563 -38.28 18.84 -8.63
C VAL A 563 -39.36 18.99 -7.58
N THR A 564 -39.07 18.57 -6.34
CA THR A 564 -40.03 18.58 -5.23
C THR A 564 -39.41 19.08 -3.93
N ASN A 565 -40.13 19.91 -3.17
CA ASN A 565 -39.67 20.45 -1.88
C ASN A 565 -38.25 21.02 -1.98
N ALA A 566 -38.05 21.98 -2.88
CA ALA A 566 -36.75 22.60 -3.11
C ALA A 566 -36.84 24.12 -2.99
N THR A 567 -35.71 24.76 -2.74
CA THR A 567 -35.62 26.21 -2.54
C THR A 567 -34.48 26.76 -3.37
N TRP A 568 -34.77 27.76 -4.19
CA TRP A 568 -33.80 28.59 -4.90
C TRP A 568 -33.83 29.99 -4.31
N SER A 569 -32.65 30.51 -3.96
CA SER A 569 -32.50 31.87 -3.48
C SER A 569 -31.29 32.51 -4.13
N ASN A 570 -31.46 33.72 -4.66
CA ASN A 570 -30.44 34.42 -5.44
C ASN A 570 -29.91 33.55 -6.59
N ALA A 571 -30.81 32.93 -7.36
CA ALA A 571 -30.45 32.05 -8.46
C ALA A 571 -30.77 32.68 -9.82
N THR A 572 -29.94 32.38 -10.82
CA THR A 572 -30.12 32.86 -12.20
C THR A 572 -30.18 31.68 -13.15
N LEU A 573 -31.18 31.67 -14.02
CA LEU A 573 -31.37 30.68 -15.08
C LEU A 573 -31.53 31.38 -16.41
N ALA A 574 -30.71 31.01 -17.40
CA ALA A 574 -30.74 31.68 -18.67
C ALA A 574 -30.55 30.75 -19.87
N ASN A 575 -31.34 30.98 -20.92
CA ASN A 575 -31.29 30.23 -22.19
C ASN A 575 -31.63 28.74 -22.00
N GLY A 576 -32.67 28.47 -21.21
CA GLY A 576 -33.10 27.14 -20.83
C GLY A 576 -34.24 26.59 -21.69
N THR A 577 -34.25 25.28 -21.94
CA THR A 577 -35.40 24.56 -22.53
C THR A 577 -35.80 23.39 -21.67
N TRP A 578 -37.03 23.42 -21.17
CA TRP A 578 -37.59 22.42 -20.26
C TRP A 578 -38.79 21.74 -20.93
N GLU A 579 -38.77 20.41 -21.00
CA GLU A 579 -39.82 19.61 -21.62
C GLU A 579 -40.27 18.50 -20.67
N ASN A 580 -41.58 18.37 -20.49
CA ASN A 580 -42.19 17.38 -19.60
C ASN A 580 -41.59 17.41 -18.18
N THR A 581 -41.47 18.63 -17.63
CA THR A 581 -40.93 18.83 -16.28
C THR A 581 -42.05 19.00 -15.26
N SER A 582 -41.76 18.71 -13.98
CA SER A 582 -42.70 18.96 -12.90
C SER A 582 -42.02 19.61 -11.70
N PHE A 583 -42.60 20.70 -11.22
CA PHE A 583 -42.16 21.44 -10.04
C PHE A 583 -43.31 21.47 -9.02
N TYR A 584 -43.05 21.00 -7.80
CA TYR A 584 -44.05 20.95 -6.72
C TYR A 584 -43.46 21.40 -5.38
N GLU A 585 -44.17 22.27 -4.66
CA GLU A 585 -43.70 22.85 -3.38
C GLU A 585 -42.30 23.46 -3.54
N PHE A 586 -42.21 24.46 -4.41
CA PHE A 586 -40.94 25.01 -4.86
C PHE A 586 -40.86 26.52 -4.60
N ASP A 587 -39.80 26.95 -3.92
CA ASP A 587 -39.60 28.36 -3.60
C ASP A 587 -38.54 28.94 -4.55
N LEU A 588 -38.92 29.96 -5.31
CA LEU A 588 -38.11 30.68 -6.30
C LEU A 588 -37.82 32.13 -5.87
N THR A 589 -37.87 32.44 -4.58
CA THR A 589 -37.63 33.80 -4.09
C THR A 589 -36.26 34.36 -4.53
N ASP A 590 -36.18 35.64 -4.91
CA ASP A 590 -34.95 36.29 -5.39
C ASP A 590 -34.32 35.57 -6.59
N THR A 591 -35.12 35.05 -7.53
CA THR A 591 -34.58 34.38 -8.72
C THR A 591 -34.73 35.21 -9.99
N THR A 592 -33.92 34.88 -11.00
CA THR A 592 -33.96 35.52 -12.32
C THR A 592 -34.04 34.43 -13.37
N PHE A 593 -35.04 34.53 -14.24
CA PHE A 593 -35.18 33.72 -15.44
C PHE A 593 -35.05 34.61 -16.67
N GLU A 594 -34.17 34.24 -17.61
CA GLU A 594 -33.94 34.98 -18.86
C GLU A 594 -34.00 34.00 -20.04
N ASN A 595 -34.94 34.19 -20.98
CA ASN A 595 -35.05 33.34 -22.17
C ASN A 595 -35.18 31.85 -21.80
N VAL A 596 -36.17 31.50 -20.98
CA VAL A 596 -36.45 30.12 -20.54
C VAL A 596 -37.80 29.66 -21.08
N THR A 597 -37.83 28.48 -21.68
CA THR A 597 -39.06 27.84 -22.19
C THR A 597 -39.40 26.60 -21.36
N PHE A 598 -40.67 26.43 -20.97
CA PHE A 598 -41.16 25.20 -20.33
C PHE A 598 -42.43 24.65 -21.00
N ASP A 599 -42.29 23.55 -21.72
CA ASP A 599 -43.35 22.90 -22.50
C ASP A 599 -43.82 21.59 -21.85
N ASP A 600 -45.11 21.28 -22.03
CA ASP A 600 -45.77 20.08 -21.49
C ASP A 600 -45.48 19.86 -19.99
N SER A 601 -45.30 20.94 -19.23
CA SER A 601 -44.77 20.91 -17.86
C SER A 601 -45.85 21.20 -16.81
N ASP A 602 -45.65 20.72 -15.57
CA ASP A 602 -46.58 20.86 -14.45
C ASP A 602 -45.94 21.59 -13.26
N VAL A 603 -46.26 22.87 -13.09
CA VAL A 603 -45.70 23.75 -12.05
C VAL A 603 -46.80 24.11 -11.05
N ARG A 604 -46.68 23.65 -9.80
CA ARG A 604 -47.71 23.81 -8.77
C ARG A 604 -47.14 24.17 -7.42
N ASP A 605 -47.87 25.01 -6.68
CA ASP A 605 -47.51 25.42 -5.31
C ASP A 605 -46.10 26.07 -5.28
N VAL A 606 -45.90 27.07 -6.15
CA VAL A 606 -44.61 27.75 -6.36
C VAL A 606 -44.64 29.22 -5.92
N THR A 607 -43.57 29.70 -5.29
CA THR A 607 -43.45 31.11 -4.84
C THR A 607 -42.46 31.86 -5.73
N PHE A 608 -42.87 32.98 -6.33
CA PHE A 608 -42.10 33.88 -7.19
C PHE A 608 -41.95 35.27 -6.54
N GLU A 609 -41.69 35.36 -5.24
CA GLU A 609 -41.44 36.65 -4.57
C GLU A 609 -40.12 37.23 -5.06
N ASP A 610 -40.08 38.53 -5.34
CA ASP A 610 -38.89 39.23 -5.86
C ASP A 610 -38.22 38.49 -7.06
N THR A 611 -39.02 37.97 -7.98
CA THR A 611 -38.54 37.11 -9.08
C THR A 611 -38.63 37.80 -10.43
N SER A 612 -37.49 38.02 -11.07
CA SER A 612 -37.43 38.56 -12.43
C SER A 612 -37.69 37.47 -13.46
N LEU A 613 -38.70 37.67 -14.30
CA LEU A 613 -39.05 36.81 -15.42
C LEU A 613 -38.87 37.62 -16.71
N ASP A 614 -37.89 37.27 -17.55
CA ASP A 614 -37.63 37.92 -18.84
C ASP A 614 -37.63 36.89 -19.98
N GLU A 615 -38.35 37.19 -21.06
CA GLU A 615 -38.51 36.32 -22.23
C GLU A 615 -38.91 34.86 -21.91
N ILE A 616 -39.89 34.68 -21.02
CA ILE A 616 -40.38 33.35 -20.64
C ILE A 616 -41.49 32.85 -21.58
N ALA A 617 -41.41 31.59 -21.99
CA ALA A 617 -42.40 30.96 -22.85
C ALA A 617 -42.86 29.59 -22.30
N HIS A 618 -44.11 29.24 -22.57
CA HIS A 618 -44.64 27.92 -22.24
C HIS A 618 -45.74 27.47 -23.21
N ASP A 619 -45.76 26.18 -23.56
CA ASP A 619 -46.88 25.55 -24.27
C ASP A 619 -47.36 24.28 -23.58
N ARG A 620 -48.67 24.04 -23.59
CA ARG A 620 -49.33 22.85 -22.99
C ARG A 620 -48.97 22.59 -21.51
N SER A 621 -48.42 23.58 -20.82
CA SER A 621 -48.05 23.53 -19.41
C SER A 621 -49.20 23.92 -18.48
N ARG A 622 -49.19 23.36 -17.27
CA ARG A 622 -50.12 23.69 -16.17
C ARG A 622 -49.39 24.53 -15.12
N LEU A 623 -49.98 25.65 -14.73
CA LEU A 623 -49.51 26.55 -13.68
C LEU A 623 -50.63 26.73 -12.64
N GLU A 624 -50.47 26.23 -11.40
CA GLU A 624 -51.48 26.40 -10.35
C GLU A 624 -50.86 26.84 -9.00
N ASN A 625 -51.62 27.63 -8.23
CA ASN A 625 -51.27 28.06 -6.87
C ASN A 625 -49.90 28.75 -6.74
N PHE A 626 -49.66 29.79 -7.52
CA PHE A 626 -48.44 30.60 -7.41
C PHE A 626 -48.66 31.92 -6.66
N THR A 627 -47.62 32.37 -5.96
CA THR A 627 -47.52 33.71 -5.35
C THR A 627 -46.53 34.51 -6.18
N VAL A 628 -46.88 35.74 -6.58
CA VAL A 628 -46.03 36.63 -7.40
C VAL A 628 -46.30 38.07 -7.00
N ASP A 629 -45.28 38.92 -7.04
CA ASP A 629 -45.45 40.36 -6.80
C ASP A 629 -46.03 41.05 -8.04
N ASP A 630 -46.81 42.12 -7.83
CA ASP A 630 -47.54 42.78 -8.92
C ASP A 630 -46.58 43.45 -9.94
N GLU A 631 -45.36 43.81 -9.54
CA GLU A 631 -44.35 44.48 -10.38
C GLU A 631 -43.70 43.52 -11.39
N ASP A 632 -43.63 42.23 -11.07
CA ASP A 632 -43.01 41.19 -11.91
C ASP A 632 -43.92 40.73 -13.07
N LEU A 633 -45.15 41.24 -13.15
CA LEU A 633 -46.15 40.88 -14.16
C LEU A 633 -46.27 41.88 -15.34
N ASP A 634 -45.63 43.06 -15.26
CA ASP A 634 -45.95 44.20 -16.14
C ASP A 634 -45.14 44.25 -17.46
N ASP A 635 -44.03 43.52 -17.59
CA ASP A 635 -43.10 43.63 -18.73
C ASP A 635 -43.31 42.60 -19.88
N GLY A 636 -44.54 42.14 -20.09
CA GLY A 636 -44.92 41.42 -21.33
C GLY A 636 -44.66 39.90 -21.34
N VAL A 637 -44.42 39.32 -20.17
CA VAL A 637 -43.92 37.95 -19.97
C VAL A 637 -45.04 36.89 -19.89
N VAL A 638 -46.29 37.33 -19.73
CA VAL A 638 -47.46 36.45 -19.61
C VAL A 638 -48.51 36.83 -20.65
N ASP A 639 -48.26 36.50 -21.92
CA ASP A 639 -49.19 36.74 -23.04
C ASP A 639 -50.18 35.58 -23.25
N ASP A 640 -50.54 34.85 -22.19
CA ASP A 640 -51.65 33.90 -22.24
C ASP A 640 -52.89 34.50 -21.58
N GLU A 641 -53.97 34.66 -22.36
CA GLU A 641 -55.32 34.91 -21.86
C GLU A 641 -55.75 33.88 -20.79
N LYS A 642 -55.11 32.69 -20.74
CA LYS A 642 -55.35 31.68 -19.70
C LYS A 642 -54.84 32.08 -18.32
N ILE A 643 -53.62 32.59 -18.16
CA ILE A 643 -53.11 32.99 -16.85
C ILE A 643 -53.88 34.20 -16.31
N LYS A 644 -54.28 35.13 -17.20
CA LYS A 644 -55.19 36.24 -16.87
C LYS A 644 -56.61 35.76 -16.45
N LYS A 645 -57.05 34.57 -16.88
CA LYS A 645 -58.31 33.91 -16.44
C LYS A 645 -58.15 33.14 -15.12
N GLU A 646 -56.94 32.70 -14.78
CA GLU A 646 -56.62 31.96 -13.55
C GLU A 646 -56.29 32.85 -12.34
N LYS A 647 -56.61 34.16 -12.41
CA LYS A 647 -56.59 35.16 -11.30
C LYS A 647 -57.26 34.71 -9.99
N LYS A 648 -57.91 33.56 -9.95
CA LYS A 648 -58.54 32.98 -8.75
C LYS A 648 -57.53 32.37 -7.76
N TYR A 649 -56.26 32.21 -8.16
CA TYR A 649 -55.25 31.51 -7.37
C TYR A 649 -54.00 32.34 -7.03
N ILE A 650 -53.98 33.63 -7.39
CA ILE A 650 -52.90 34.56 -7.02
C ILE A 650 -53.17 35.10 -5.61
N LYS A 651 -52.32 34.77 -4.64
CA LYS A 651 -52.25 35.53 -3.38
C LYS A 651 -51.36 36.74 -3.64
N LYS A 652 -51.94 37.93 -3.62
CA LYS A 652 -51.19 39.19 -3.68
C LYS A 652 -50.57 39.49 -2.32
N THR A 653 -49.26 39.69 -2.29
CA THR A 653 -48.50 40.24 -1.16
C THR A 653 -48.41 41.75 -1.36
N ASN A 654 -49.10 42.52 -0.51
CA ASN A 654 -48.89 43.97 -0.46
C ASN A 654 -47.66 44.23 0.41
N ASN A 655 -46.47 44.30 -0.19
CA ASN A 655 -45.32 44.89 0.50
C ASN A 655 -45.52 46.41 0.52
N GLY A 656 -46.20 46.86 1.57
CA GLY A 656 -46.45 48.27 1.81
C GLY A 656 -45.16 48.99 2.12
N ASP A 657 -44.65 49.74 1.15
CA ASP A 657 -43.70 50.83 1.38
C ASP A 657 -44.36 51.93 2.22
N GLY A 658 -44.31 51.74 3.53
CA GLY A 658 -44.54 52.79 4.51
C GLY A 658 -43.34 53.73 4.56
N ASN A 659 -43.25 54.66 3.60
CA ASN A 659 -42.43 55.85 3.78
C ASN A 659 -43.18 57.08 3.23
N SER A 660 -43.86 57.78 4.15
CA SER A 660 -44.43 59.12 3.95
C SER A 660 -43.76 60.10 4.88
#